data_AF-R9KYL0-F1
#
_entry.id   AF-R9KYL0-F1
#
_cell.length_a   1.000
_cell.length_b   1.000
_cell.length_c   1.000
_cell.angle_alpha   90.00
_cell.angle_beta   90.00
_cell.angle_gamma   90.00
#
_symmetry.space_group_name_H-M   'P 1'
#
loop_
_entity.id
_entity.type
_entity.pdbx_description
1 polymer ?
#
loop_
_entity_poly.entity_id
_entity_poly.type
_entity_poly.pdbx_seq_one_letter_code
_entity_poly.pdbx_strand_id
1 'polypeptide(L)'
;MSSTAPVHALTAKYFPRAIVSLRWAAIAFALLGAIFLAPAAWGASGPMFQGGTGTASDPYLVADANQLCRFRDAVNDGNDFAGKTVKLAEDIDLAHVEWTPIGAGTRKGSGAASGSTPFAGTFDGAGHKVSGLSITTSPDADFVVGLFGIVKGGTVRDVVLDGVAIDVPGSELAGGAVGLLIDDGTVSGVSVSGSVSAHAGVGGVVGRMTLSGTISDCANSAAVTAMTGVGNVGGIVGAAYYTTDTGEMVIEGCTNTGTVKGTQAAGGIAGLCSAFVSECGNNGAVEAEHYSVGGVVGEQKNYGGIHHCTNSASVTCEDAGGYGCGGIAGWVRYDGAAPAYPASSAVPVTDNENSGEIHGGNDAGGIVGCFYNAGTVTGNTNTAPALTSSRFAGGIVGNLQNAPLDSLPSSVTEGIAVENNVSATPIEKISAPLRDPFAYDNTPADFTVRDNSAEWVASTNSLRYAVLQRAVDNAPDDGTVTLTADAADADSLSLADGRTVTLDLNGHNLAFAKAPGVAVNWGTFVVTGTGQVSAPATVAPAGTAPALFEVAGSSEKPAAVKLKGGSYNVDVEPYVASKYAELVRDQKDSAGKFSVLPAKEARADARAKVDADGETVYYESAKAARTAAAAEPGAKVTVLDDESDKPSAPDSPDDGSDADSDGDHGGNTGTATTPGSADGTAPATTPAAHEGDNTPGFLDLHGDGAATDTGSATGTTSGATTAATTAPRKTTIKPAGTVPQTGDPLWEALLSIGLLAIVSGAAVALARTRSKRTK
;
A
#
# COMPACT_ATOMS: atom_id res chain seq x y z
N MET A 1 91.54 -39.62 -17.41
CA MET A 1 92.81 -40.28 -17.03
C MET A 1 93.02 -40.10 -15.53
N SER A 2 93.24 -41.20 -14.81
CA SER A 2 93.80 -41.36 -13.44
C SER A 2 93.03 -40.72 -12.26
N SER A 3 92.43 -41.49 -11.34
CA SER A 3 93.02 -42.11 -10.10
C SER A 3 93.38 -41.03 -9.05
N THR A 4 93.05 -41.07 -7.75
CA THR A 4 92.96 -42.14 -6.73
C THR A 4 92.30 -41.56 -5.45
N ALA A 5 91.75 -42.41 -4.58
CA ALA A 5 91.38 -42.09 -3.18
C ALA A 5 92.56 -42.43 -2.21
N PRO A 6 92.50 -42.45 -0.84
CA PRO A 6 91.48 -42.03 0.16
C PRO A 6 92.02 -41.48 1.54
N VAL A 7 91.10 -41.29 2.52
CA VAL A 7 91.14 -41.33 4.03
C VAL A 7 91.80 -40.26 4.96
N HIS A 8 90.99 -39.90 5.99
CA HIS A 8 91.26 -39.62 7.44
C HIS A 8 91.10 -38.18 8.03
N ALA A 9 90.05 -38.08 8.88
CA ALA A 9 89.82 -37.35 10.15
C ALA A 9 90.80 -36.26 10.67
N LEU A 10 90.26 -35.12 11.16
CA LEU A 10 90.11 -34.78 12.61
C LEU A 10 89.48 -33.37 12.83
N THR A 11 88.52 -33.33 13.76
CA THR A 11 88.03 -32.26 14.68
C THR A 11 88.47 -30.77 14.55
N ALA A 12 87.50 -29.87 14.76
CA ALA A 12 87.69 -28.63 15.53
C ALA A 12 86.47 -28.31 16.42
N LYS A 13 86.77 -27.91 17.66
CA LYS A 13 85.95 -27.63 18.84
C LYS A 13 85.28 -26.23 18.80
N TYR A 14 84.31 -26.04 19.71
CA TYR A 14 83.77 -24.79 20.32
C TYR A 14 82.35 -24.36 19.89
N PHE A 15 81.34 -24.57 20.75
CA PHE A 15 80.82 -23.57 21.72
C PHE A 15 79.75 -24.22 22.65
N PRO A 16 79.54 -23.73 23.89
CA PRO A 16 78.76 -24.41 24.92
C PRO A 16 77.31 -23.93 25.04
N ARG A 17 76.48 -24.88 25.46
CA ARG A 17 75.15 -24.83 26.08
C ARG A 17 74.59 -23.44 26.49
N ALA A 18 73.41 -23.13 25.95
CA ALA A 18 72.32 -22.52 26.70
C ALA A 18 71.01 -23.26 26.34
N ILE A 19 70.61 -24.19 27.19
CA ILE A 19 69.26 -24.76 27.18
C ILE A 19 68.37 -23.70 27.82
N VAL A 20 67.89 -22.74 27.02
CA VAL A 20 66.68 -22.00 27.38
C VAL A 20 65.54 -22.94 27.01
N SER A 21 64.87 -23.47 28.04
CA SER A 21 63.91 -24.55 27.86
C SER A 21 62.83 -24.12 26.86
N LEU A 22 62.57 -24.97 25.86
CA LEU A 22 61.48 -24.80 24.88
C LEU A 22 60.12 -24.53 25.54
N ARG A 23 59.96 -24.87 26.83
CA ARG A 23 58.76 -24.58 27.64
C ARG A 23 58.58 -23.08 27.89
N TRP A 24 59.64 -22.30 28.03
CA TRP A 24 59.56 -20.83 28.21
C TRP A 24 59.30 -20.10 26.90
N ALA A 25 59.81 -20.61 25.76
CA ALA A 25 59.49 -20.07 24.44
C ALA A 25 58.04 -20.39 24.03
N ALA A 26 57.53 -21.58 24.36
CA ALA A 26 56.13 -21.95 24.14
C ALA A 26 55.17 -21.18 25.07
N ILE A 27 55.55 -20.92 26.32
CA ILE A 27 54.77 -20.06 27.24
C ILE A 27 54.82 -18.60 26.77
N ALA A 28 55.96 -18.10 26.27
CA ALA A 28 56.06 -16.75 25.70
C ALA A 28 55.26 -16.60 24.40
N PHE A 29 55.21 -17.62 23.53
CA PHE A 29 54.37 -17.62 22.32
C PHE A 29 52.89 -17.83 22.62
N ALA A 30 52.54 -18.60 23.66
CA ALA A 30 51.16 -18.73 24.14
C ALA A 30 50.68 -17.44 24.84
N LEU A 31 51.56 -16.74 25.57
CA LEU A 31 51.27 -15.42 26.15
C LEU A 31 51.21 -14.32 25.08
N LEU A 32 52.08 -14.34 24.05
CA LEU A 32 51.98 -13.44 22.90
C LEU A 32 50.73 -13.73 22.05
N GLY A 33 50.33 -15.00 21.89
CA GLY A 33 49.08 -15.39 21.24
C GLY A 33 47.84 -14.99 22.05
N ALA A 34 47.90 -15.06 23.39
CA ALA A 34 46.82 -14.58 24.27
C ALA A 34 46.74 -13.04 24.33
N ILE A 35 47.81 -12.31 24.02
CA ILE A 35 47.82 -10.85 23.90
C ILE A 35 47.24 -10.37 22.56
N PHE A 36 47.19 -11.23 21.53
CA PHE A 36 46.61 -10.92 20.21
C PHE A 36 45.24 -11.58 19.93
N LEU A 37 44.71 -12.38 20.86
CA LEU A 37 43.37 -13.02 20.79
C LEU A 37 42.46 -12.68 21.97
N ALA A 38 42.89 -11.84 22.90
CA ALA A 38 41.90 -11.14 23.71
C ALA A 38 41.14 -10.20 22.76
N PRO A 39 39.80 -10.30 22.61
CA PRO A 39 39.06 -9.13 22.13
C PRO A 39 39.55 -7.96 22.97
N ALA A 40 39.63 -6.76 22.40
CA ALA A 40 39.86 -5.56 23.20
C ALA A 40 38.76 -5.55 24.28
N ALA A 41 39.08 -6.10 25.45
CA ALA A 41 38.14 -6.29 26.51
C ALA A 41 37.92 -4.89 27.01
N TRP A 42 36.82 -4.28 26.57
CA TRP A 42 36.44 -2.95 26.98
C TRP A 42 36.56 -2.88 28.50
N GLY A 43 37.49 -2.05 28.96
CA GLY A 43 38.10 -2.15 30.28
C GLY A 43 37.07 -1.88 31.37
N ALA A 44 37.03 -2.77 32.36
CA ALA A 44 36.05 -2.80 33.46
C ALA A 44 36.16 -1.64 34.48
N SER A 45 37.06 -0.66 34.29
CA SER A 45 37.23 0.45 35.24
C SER A 45 36.91 1.80 34.61
N GLY A 46 35.90 2.48 35.16
CA GLY A 46 35.51 3.83 34.76
C GLY A 46 34.04 4.10 35.09
N PRO A 47 33.61 5.37 35.09
CA PRO A 47 32.19 5.68 35.26
C PRO A 47 31.37 5.13 34.08
N MET A 48 30.14 4.71 34.36
CA MET A 48 29.20 4.27 33.32
C MET A 48 28.85 5.41 32.35
N PHE A 49 28.70 6.62 32.88
CA PHE A 49 28.35 7.83 32.13
C PHE A 49 29.33 8.95 32.42
N GLN A 50 29.58 9.81 31.44
CA GLN A 50 30.43 11.00 31.62
C GLN A 50 29.79 12.05 32.54
N GLY A 51 28.46 12.07 32.59
CA GLY A 51 27.68 12.99 33.42
C GLY A 51 26.18 12.81 33.21
N GLY A 52 25.41 13.73 33.79
CA GLY A 52 23.95 13.76 33.72
C GLY A 52 23.25 13.03 34.86
N THR A 53 21.97 13.33 35.03
CA THR A 53 21.07 12.72 36.03
C THR A 53 20.05 11.77 35.41
N GLY A 54 20.11 11.59 34.09
CA GLY A 54 19.22 10.72 33.31
C GLY A 54 17.84 11.31 33.10
N THR A 55 17.67 12.63 33.22
CA THR A 55 16.41 13.31 32.88
C THR A 55 16.43 13.79 31.43
N ALA A 56 15.28 14.09 30.84
CA ALA A 56 15.24 14.61 29.47
C ALA A 56 16.05 15.91 29.28
N SER A 57 16.09 16.79 30.30
CA SER A 57 16.87 18.03 30.27
C SER A 57 18.34 17.86 30.66
N ASP A 58 18.69 16.73 31.29
CA ASP A 58 20.05 16.42 31.77
C ASP A 58 20.30 14.90 31.65
N PRO A 59 20.46 14.40 30.40
CA PRO A 59 20.53 12.98 30.09
C PRO A 59 21.88 12.38 30.51
N TYR A 60 21.89 11.07 30.76
CA TYR A 60 23.15 10.36 30.95
C TYR A 60 23.97 10.35 29.65
N LEU A 61 25.22 10.78 29.70
CA LEU A 61 26.06 10.92 28.50
C LEU A 61 26.99 9.70 28.31
N VAL A 62 26.97 9.14 27.10
CA VAL A 62 27.85 8.06 26.65
C VAL A 62 28.73 8.57 25.51
N ALA A 63 30.05 8.59 25.71
CA ALA A 63 31.03 9.16 24.78
C ALA A 63 32.03 8.13 24.23
N ASP A 64 32.00 6.89 24.71
CA ASP A 64 32.93 5.84 24.25
C ASP A 64 32.33 4.43 24.36
N ALA A 65 32.95 3.47 23.67
CA ALA A 65 32.49 2.09 23.62
C ALA A 65 32.49 1.39 24.99
N ASN A 66 33.41 1.71 25.90
CA ASN A 66 33.41 1.11 27.25
C ASN A 66 32.21 1.60 28.07
N GLN A 67 31.83 2.87 27.92
CA GLN A 67 30.63 3.43 28.56
C GLN A 67 29.36 2.77 28.02
N LEU A 68 29.26 2.60 26.68
CA LEU A 68 28.13 1.90 26.08
C LEU A 68 28.03 0.45 26.55
N CYS A 69 29.17 -0.22 26.75
CA CYS A 69 29.21 -1.57 27.31
C CYS A 69 28.77 -1.62 28.77
N ARG A 70 29.22 -0.67 29.60
CA ARG A 70 28.75 -0.59 30.99
C ARG A 70 27.25 -0.29 31.07
N PHE A 71 26.72 0.53 30.15
CA PHE A 71 25.29 0.76 30.03
C PHE A 71 24.54 -0.52 29.64
N ARG A 72 25.01 -1.22 28.59
CA ARG A 72 24.49 -2.54 28.21
C ARG A 72 24.47 -3.50 29.39
N ASP A 73 25.58 -3.64 30.10
CA ASP A 73 25.72 -4.58 31.21
C ASP A 73 24.74 -4.21 32.34
N ALA A 74 24.55 -2.93 32.63
CA ALA A 74 23.56 -2.50 33.62
C ALA A 74 22.11 -2.83 33.23
N VAL A 75 21.76 -2.68 31.95
CA VAL A 75 20.45 -3.12 31.44
C VAL A 75 20.30 -4.62 31.59
N ASN A 76 21.32 -5.37 31.16
CA ASN A 76 21.33 -6.83 31.20
C ASN A 76 21.41 -7.41 32.63
N ASP A 77 21.83 -6.61 33.61
CA ASP A 77 21.77 -6.92 35.04
C ASP A 77 20.40 -6.58 35.67
N GLY A 78 19.46 -6.05 34.89
CA GLY A 78 18.06 -5.83 35.28
C GLY A 78 17.68 -4.38 35.58
N ASN A 79 18.54 -3.40 35.31
CA ASN A 79 18.16 -1.98 35.37
C ASN A 79 17.55 -1.56 34.03
N ASP A 80 16.22 -1.50 33.93
CA ASP A 80 15.49 -1.22 32.68
C ASP A 80 15.60 0.24 32.18
N PHE A 81 16.10 1.16 33.01
CA PHE A 81 16.16 2.60 32.74
C PHE A 81 14.79 3.26 32.51
N ALA A 82 13.69 2.69 33.01
CA ALA A 82 12.36 3.29 32.88
C ALA A 82 12.34 4.77 33.33
N GLY A 83 11.83 5.64 32.46
CA GLY A 83 11.77 7.09 32.69
C GLY A 83 13.14 7.80 32.72
N LYS A 84 14.22 7.14 32.28
CA LYS A 84 15.56 7.72 32.14
C LYS A 84 15.93 7.94 30.69
N THR A 85 16.71 8.98 30.43
CA THR A 85 17.28 9.29 29.12
C THR A 85 18.78 9.09 29.13
N VAL A 86 19.26 8.28 28.18
CA VAL A 86 20.68 8.05 27.86
C VAL A 86 20.93 8.64 26.47
N LYS A 87 21.98 9.43 26.33
CA LYS A 87 22.29 10.17 25.11
C LYS A 87 23.74 9.94 24.67
N LEU A 88 23.95 9.70 23.37
CA LEU A 88 25.29 9.69 22.79
C LEU A 88 25.86 11.10 22.76
N ALA A 89 27.11 11.25 23.17
CA ALA A 89 27.85 12.51 23.14
C ALA A 89 28.90 12.55 22.01
N GLU A 90 29.27 11.39 21.48
CA GLU A 90 30.28 11.20 20.44
C GLU A 90 29.90 9.97 19.59
N ASP A 91 30.53 9.85 18.42
CA ASP A 91 30.47 8.61 17.64
C ASP A 91 31.19 7.47 18.38
N ILE A 92 30.63 6.26 18.31
CA ILE A 92 31.13 5.07 19.00
C ILE A 92 31.54 4.00 17.98
N ASP A 93 32.77 3.49 18.09
CA ASP A 93 33.25 2.35 17.33
C ASP A 93 33.27 1.08 18.20
N LEU A 94 32.48 0.09 17.81
CA LEU A 94 32.42 -1.23 18.45
C LEU A 94 33.51 -2.21 17.95
N ALA A 95 34.34 -1.78 17.00
CA ALA A 95 35.52 -2.48 16.51
C ALA A 95 35.27 -3.92 16.02
N HIS A 96 34.04 -4.23 15.58
CA HIS A 96 33.61 -5.57 15.16
C HIS A 96 33.82 -6.66 16.21
N VAL A 97 33.86 -6.28 17.49
CA VAL A 97 33.84 -7.24 18.60
C VAL A 97 32.43 -7.81 18.71
N GLU A 98 32.33 -9.12 18.98
CA GLU A 98 31.03 -9.79 19.17
C GLU A 98 30.20 -9.05 20.21
N TRP A 99 29.04 -8.55 19.78
CA TRP A 99 28.16 -7.73 20.58
C TRP A 99 27.12 -8.58 21.29
N THR A 100 26.92 -8.31 22.59
CA THR A 100 25.74 -8.77 23.31
C THR A 100 24.68 -7.66 23.25
N PRO A 101 23.43 -7.96 22.88
CA PRO A 101 22.38 -6.93 22.79
C PRO A 101 22.14 -6.19 24.12
N ILE A 102 21.77 -4.92 24.03
CA ILE A 102 21.24 -4.15 25.17
C ILE A 102 19.81 -4.59 25.42
N GLY A 103 19.52 -5.07 26.62
CA GLY A 103 18.25 -5.68 26.95
C GLY A 103 18.11 -7.08 26.37
N ALA A 104 19.04 -7.94 26.76
CA ALA A 104 19.11 -9.32 26.33
C ALA A 104 17.93 -10.16 26.85
N GLY A 105 17.58 -11.19 26.09
CA GLY A 105 16.51 -12.11 26.45
C GLY A 105 16.09 -13.01 25.31
N THR A 106 14.92 -13.60 25.47
CA THR A 106 14.25 -14.37 24.42
C THR A 106 12.78 -13.98 24.32
N ARG A 107 12.18 -14.19 23.17
CA ARG A 107 10.73 -14.06 22.99
C ARG A 107 9.98 -15.22 23.65
N LYS A 108 8.76 -14.96 24.12
CA LYS A 108 7.76 -15.98 24.44
C LYS A 108 6.39 -15.51 23.96
N GLY A 109 5.85 -16.18 22.95
CA GLY A 109 4.59 -15.75 22.32
C GLY A 109 4.72 -14.36 21.70
N SER A 110 3.84 -13.44 22.09
CA SER A 110 3.83 -12.05 21.65
C SER A 110 4.68 -11.09 22.49
N GLY A 111 5.38 -11.58 23.52
CA GLY A 111 6.14 -10.74 24.44
C GLY A 111 7.51 -11.32 24.82
N ALA A 112 8.11 -10.76 25.86
CA ALA A 112 9.40 -11.21 26.39
C ALA A 112 9.24 -12.43 27.33
N ALA A 113 10.16 -13.38 27.24
CA ALA A 113 10.23 -14.51 28.16
C ALA A 113 10.63 -14.05 29.57
N SER A 114 10.19 -14.80 30.59
CA SER A 114 10.62 -14.58 31.98
C SER A 114 12.14 -14.71 32.10
N GLY A 115 12.78 -13.75 32.76
CA GLY A 115 14.24 -13.68 32.87
C GLY A 115 14.92 -12.82 31.79
N SER A 116 14.15 -12.32 30.81
CA SER A 116 14.62 -11.26 29.90
C SER A 116 14.77 -9.92 30.62
N THR A 117 15.58 -9.03 30.06
CA THR A 117 15.96 -7.75 30.70
C THR A 117 15.66 -6.56 29.80
N PRO A 118 14.40 -6.33 29.40
CA PRO A 118 14.07 -5.34 28.38
C PRO A 118 14.48 -3.92 28.77
N PHE A 119 14.87 -3.13 27.77
CA PHE A 119 15.09 -1.69 27.94
C PHE A 119 13.77 -0.92 27.86
N ALA A 120 13.51 -0.04 28.83
CA ALA A 120 12.30 0.78 28.95
C ALA A 120 12.60 2.28 29.07
N GLY A 121 13.86 2.69 28.90
CA GLY A 121 14.26 4.10 28.89
C GLY A 121 14.18 4.74 27.50
N THR A 122 14.76 5.93 27.39
CA THR A 122 15.02 6.61 26.10
C THR A 122 16.50 6.57 25.79
N PHE A 123 16.88 5.96 24.67
CA PHE A 123 18.21 6.05 24.08
C PHE A 123 18.17 7.03 22.91
N ASP A 124 18.88 8.15 23.05
CA ASP A 124 18.96 9.25 22.09
C ASP A 124 20.35 9.27 21.46
N GLY A 125 20.45 8.83 20.21
CA GLY A 125 21.70 8.85 19.46
C GLY A 125 22.16 10.25 19.08
N ALA A 126 21.29 11.26 19.12
CA ALA A 126 21.58 12.65 18.77
C ALA A 126 22.25 12.85 17.39
N GLY A 127 22.01 11.94 16.46
CA GLY A 127 22.62 11.90 15.13
C GLY A 127 24.02 11.25 15.09
N HIS A 128 24.54 10.77 16.21
CA HIS A 128 25.85 10.10 16.28
C HIS A 128 25.83 8.70 15.69
N LYS A 129 27.02 8.27 15.27
CA LYS A 129 27.26 6.94 14.72
C LYS A 129 27.55 5.92 15.80
N VAL A 130 27.05 4.71 15.62
CA VAL A 130 27.58 3.48 16.24
C VAL A 130 28.05 2.58 15.11
N SER A 131 29.36 2.43 14.96
CA SER A 131 29.98 1.63 13.90
C SER A 131 30.49 0.29 14.40
N GLY A 132 30.69 -0.65 13.49
CA GLY A 132 31.36 -1.91 13.80
C GLY A 132 30.54 -2.87 14.66
N LEU A 133 29.21 -2.76 14.66
CA LEU A 133 28.32 -3.72 15.31
C LEU A 133 28.44 -5.09 14.62
N SER A 134 28.86 -6.12 15.36
CA SER A 134 29.00 -7.49 14.85
C SER A 134 28.28 -8.47 15.77
N ILE A 135 27.40 -9.31 15.23
CA ILE A 135 26.75 -10.41 15.96
C ILE A 135 26.74 -11.64 15.05
N THR A 136 27.39 -12.71 15.49
CA THR A 136 27.54 -13.94 14.70
C THR A 136 26.95 -15.16 15.40
N THR A 137 26.39 -14.96 16.60
CA THR A 137 25.87 -16.05 17.44
C THR A 137 24.45 -15.77 17.93
N SER A 138 23.60 -16.79 17.86
CA SER A 138 22.26 -16.81 18.43
C SER A 138 22.03 -18.19 19.08
N PRO A 139 21.83 -18.28 20.41
CA PRO A 139 21.66 -19.55 21.10
C PRO A 139 20.47 -20.40 20.63
N ASP A 140 19.39 -19.74 20.22
CA ASP A 140 18.16 -20.35 19.73
C ASP A 140 17.35 -19.37 18.84
N ALA A 141 16.22 -19.86 18.32
CA ALA A 141 15.32 -19.11 17.44
C ALA A 141 14.68 -17.88 18.09
N ASP A 142 14.34 -17.95 19.37
CA ASP A 142 13.67 -16.86 20.08
C ASP A 142 14.66 -15.84 20.66
N PHE A 143 15.97 -16.02 20.46
CA PHE A 143 16.97 -15.06 20.88
C PHE A 143 16.90 -13.77 20.05
N VAL A 144 16.81 -12.64 20.77
CA VAL A 144 16.72 -11.31 20.18
C VAL A 144 18.09 -10.79 19.75
N VAL A 145 18.16 -10.21 18.55
CA VAL A 145 19.42 -9.77 17.93
C VAL A 145 19.29 -8.33 17.42
N GLY A 146 20.26 -7.49 17.81
CA GLY A 146 20.39 -6.10 17.40
C GLY A 146 21.31 -5.32 18.34
N LEU A 147 21.49 -4.02 18.11
CA LEU A 147 22.13 -3.14 19.11
C LEU A 147 21.40 -3.27 20.45
N PHE A 148 20.07 -3.21 20.40
CA PHE A 148 19.14 -3.58 21.46
C PHE A 148 18.48 -4.93 21.13
N GLY A 149 18.32 -5.75 22.15
CA GLY A 149 17.58 -7.02 22.08
C GLY A 149 16.09 -6.76 22.15
N ILE A 150 15.59 -6.44 23.36
CA ILE A 150 14.18 -6.13 23.62
C ILE A 150 14.04 -4.68 24.07
N VAL A 151 13.17 -3.95 23.40
CA VAL A 151 12.68 -2.62 23.84
C VAL A 151 11.20 -2.76 24.19
N LYS A 152 10.85 -2.47 25.46
CA LYS A 152 9.49 -2.61 26.00
C LYS A 152 9.03 -1.26 26.57
N GLY A 153 8.13 -0.58 25.87
CA GLY A 153 7.68 0.78 26.24
C GLY A 153 8.79 1.84 26.29
N GLY A 154 9.98 1.50 25.78
CA GLY A 154 11.12 2.39 25.67
C GLY A 154 11.22 3.05 24.29
N THR A 155 12.22 3.91 24.12
CA THR A 155 12.48 4.62 22.87
C THR A 155 13.94 4.46 22.45
N VAL A 156 14.18 4.11 21.19
CA VAL A 156 15.50 4.20 20.55
C VAL A 156 15.38 5.18 19.39
N ARG A 157 16.11 6.29 19.44
CA ARG A 157 15.99 7.32 18.40
C ARG A 157 17.29 7.94 17.94
N ASP A 158 17.25 8.54 16.76
CA ASP A 158 18.28 9.45 16.23
C ASP A 158 19.69 8.86 16.22
N VAL A 159 19.84 7.58 15.87
CA VAL A 159 21.14 6.89 15.83
C VAL A 159 21.46 6.35 14.43
N VAL A 160 22.72 6.50 14.02
CA VAL A 160 23.24 5.98 12.76
C VAL A 160 24.03 4.71 13.02
N LEU A 161 23.53 3.54 12.62
CA LEU A 161 24.25 2.28 12.69
C LEU A 161 25.02 2.05 11.38
N ASP A 162 26.34 2.22 11.44
CA ASP A 162 27.21 2.26 10.25
C ASP A 162 28.01 0.96 10.12
N GLY A 163 27.76 0.19 9.07
CA GLY A 163 28.46 -1.06 8.78
C GLY A 163 28.12 -2.19 9.73
N VAL A 164 26.82 -2.40 10.01
CA VAL A 164 26.32 -3.55 10.77
C VAL A 164 26.68 -4.85 10.08
N ALA A 165 27.14 -5.84 10.84
CA ALA A 165 27.42 -7.20 10.38
C ALA A 165 26.71 -8.21 11.29
N ILE A 166 25.45 -8.52 10.98
CA ILE A 166 24.66 -9.52 11.70
C ILE A 166 24.49 -10.74 10.79
N ASP A 167 24.95 -11.90 11.24
CA ASP A 167 24.83 -13.19 10.55
C ASP A 167 24.51 -14.30 11.57
N VAL A 168 23.21 -14.56 11.76
CA VAL A 168 22.67 -15.43 12.82
C VAL A 168 21.65 -16.42 12.25
N PRO A 169 22.09 -17.50 11.56
CA PRO A 169 21.20 -18.41 10.81
C PRO A 169 20.19 -19.18 11.66
N GLY A 170 20.30 -19.11 12.99
CA GLY A 170 19.35 -19.72 13.91
C GLY A 170 18.30 -18.78 14.47
N SER A 171 18.49 -17.45 14.41
CA SER A 171 17.58 -16.48 15.07
C SER A 171 16.40 -16.12 14.20
N GLU A 172 15.25 -15.91 14.84
CA GLU A 172 14.02 -15.43 14.22
C GLU A 172 13.65 -13.99 14.58
N LEU A 173 14.56 -13.24 15.22
CA LEU A 173 14.32 -11.91 15.81
C LEU A 173 15.53 -11.00 15.61
N ALA A 174 15.90 -10.77 14.35
CA ALA A 174 17.09 -9.99 14.01
C ALA A 174 16.74 -8.64 13.39
N GLY A 175 17.11 -7.57 14.06
CA GLY A 175 17.07 -6.19 13.53
C GLY A 175 18.43 -5.52 13.72
N GLY A 176 18.83 -4.62 12.83
CA GLY A 176 20.06 -3.85 13.04
C GLY A 176 20.05 -3.06 14.37
N ALA A 177 18.92 -2.42 14.66
CA ALA A 177 18.75 -1.61 15.86
C ALA A 177 18.08 -2.36 17.02
N VAL A 178 16.95 -3.04 16.75
CA VAL A 178 16.14 -3.69 17.78
C VAL A 178 15.72 -5.09 17.32
N GLY A 179 15.93 -6.12 18.15
CA GLY A 179 15.42 -7.46 17.85
C GLY A 179 13.90 -7.57 18.00
N LEU A 180 13.37 -7.12 19.15
CA LEU A 180 11.95 -7.17 19.49
C LEU A 180 11.46 -5.84 20.11
N LEU A 181 10.45 -5.24 19.49
CA LEU A 181 9.78 -4.01 19.94
C LEU A 181 8.36 -4.33 20.44
N ILE A 182 8.05 -4.02 21.69
CA ILE A 182 6.78 -4.37 22.34
C ILE A 182 6.25 -3.29 23.27
N ASP A 183 4.96 -3.40 23.61
CA ASP A 183 4.26 -2.61 24.64
C ASP A 183 4.50 -1.10 24.48
N ASP A 184 4.08 -0.54 23.34
CA ASP A 184 4.22 0.88 22.99
C ASP A 184 5.69 1.34 22.83
N GLY A 185 6.59 0.42 22.52
CA GLY A 185 7.97 0.75 22.17
C GLY A 185 8.04 1.64 20.91
N THR A 186 9.03 2.53 20.87
CA THR A 186 9.26 3.44 19.74
C THR A 186 10.67 3.31 19.17
N VAL A 187 10.79 3.21 17.85
CA VAL A 187 12.05 3.36 17.12
C VAL A 187 11.88 4.50 16.12
N SER A 188 12.69 5.55 16.21
CA SER A 188 12.54 6.71 15.32
C SER A 188 13.84 7.36 14.85
N GLY A 189 13.91 7.86 13.62
CA GLY A 189 15.10 8.56 13.13
C GLY A 189 16.37 7.68 13.09
N VAL A 190 16.21 6.36 12.96
CA VAL A 190 17.33 5.40 12.94
C VAL A 190 17.72 5.07 11.51
N SER A 191 19.01 5.13 11.19
CA SER A 191 19.52 4.69 9.88
C SER A 191 20.48 3.51 10.01
N VAL A 192 20.32 2.47 9.19
CA VAL A 192 21.15 1.26 9.22
C VAL A 192 21.83 1.00 7.88
N SER A 193 23.14 0.75 7.88
CA SER A 193 23.93 0.28 6.73
C SER A 193 24.66 -1.03 7.06
N GLY A 194 25.08 -1.79 6.04
CA GLY A 194 25.78 -3.07 6.20
C GLY A 194 24.96 -4.29 5.76
N SER A 195 24.88 -5.33 6.59
CA SER A 195 24.10 -6.54 6.31
C SER A 195 23.47 -7.14 7.57
N VAL A 196 22.22 -7.59 7.43
CA VAL A 196 21.47 -8.34 8.45
C VAL A 196 20.95 -9.63 7.83
N SER A 197 21.47 -10.77 8.30
CA SER A 197 21.09 -12.10 7.81
C SER A 197 20.68 -12.98 8.99
N ALA A 198 19.50 -13.60 8.91
CA ALA A 198 18.99 -14.50 9.95
C ALA A 198 18.01 -15.56 9.38
N HIS A 199 17.35 -16.35 10.23
CA HIS A 199 16.39 -17.38 9.79
C HIS A 199 15.06 -16.77 9.33
N ALA A 200 14.40 -16.01 10.21
CA ALA A 200 13.09 -15.37 10.00
C ALA A 200 13.00 -14.08 10.85
N GLY A 201 11.91 -13.31 10.71
CA GLY A 201 11.76 -12.05 11.47
C GLY A 201 12.96 -11.12 11.30
N VAL A 202 13.43 -11.01 10.06
CA VAL A 202 14.65 -10.27 9.73
C VAL A 202 14.27 -8.88 9.24
N GLY A 203 14.67 -7.85 9.97
CA GLY A 203 14.48 -6.45 9.60
C GLY A 203 15.81 -5.73 9.45
N GLY A 204 15.89 -4.78 8.52
CA GLY A 204 17.04 -3.88 8.48
C GLY A 204 17.17 -3.06 9.78
N VAL A 205 16.04 -2.63 10.36
CA VAL A 205 15.99 -1.83 11.58
C VAL A 205 15.47 -2.64 12.77
N VAL A 206 14.28 -3.23 12.64
CA VAL A 206 13.60 -3.96 13.72
C VAL A 206 13.30 -5.40 13.30
N GLY A 207 13.67 -6.40 14.10
CA GLY A 207 13.33 -7.79 13.78
C GLY A 207 11.82 -8.03 13.80
N ARG A 208 11.21 -7.85 14.98
CA ARG A 208 9.76 -7.94 15.15
C ARG A 208 9.20 -6.80 15.99
N MET A 209 8.00 -6.35 15.64
CA MET A 209 7.14 -5.48 16.44
C MET A 209 5.86 -6.25 16.78
N THR A 210 5.47 -6.27 18.06
CA THR A 210 4.28 -7.00 18.50
C THR A 210 3.48 -6.22 19.53
N LEU A 211 2.17 -6.51 19.63
CA LEU A 211 1.20 -5.90 20.54
C LEU A 211 0.84 -4.45 20.20
N SER A 212 1.82 -3.56 20.27
CA SER A 212 1.72 -2.15 19.93
C SER A 212 3.12 -1.52 19.81
N GLY A 213 3.22 -0.44 19.05
CA GLY A 213 4.48 0.30 18.90
C GLY A 213 4.54 1.16 17.65
N THR A 214 5.61 1.93 17.53
CA THR A 214 5.83 2.84 16.42
C THR A 214 7.24 2.72 15.87
N ILE A 215 7.35 2.56 14.56
CA ILE A 215 8.59 2.69 13.80
C ILE A 215 8.41 3.87 12.85
N SER A 216 9.18 4.95 13.03
CA SER A 216 8.99 6.19 12.26
C SER A 216 10.30 6.78 11.74
N ASP A 217 10.28 7.42 10.58
CA ASP A 217 11.42 8.18 10.05
C ASP A 217 12.74 7.38 10.00
N CYS A 218 12.65 6.07 9.80
CA CYS A 218 13.81 5.19 9.78
C CYS A 218 14.27 4.90 8.35
N ALA A 219 15.58 4.69 8.17
CA ALA A 219 16.18 4.39 6.88
C ALA A 219 17.00 3.10 6.92
N ASN A 220 16.84 2.24 5.92
CA ASN A 220 17.69 1.07 5.73
C ASN A 220 18.40 1.11 4.38
N SER A 221 19.73 1.03 4.41
CA SER A 221 20.56 0.76 3.23
C SER A 221 21.34 -0.55 3.36
N ALA A 222 21.12 -1.33 4.42
CA ALA A 222 21.73 -2.63 4.62
C ALA A 222 21.07 -3.70 3.74
N ALA A 223 21.84 -4.69 3.29
CA ALA A 223 21.26 -5.89 2.67
C ALA A 223 20.58 -6.74 3.76
N VAL A 224 19.32 -7.12 3.57
CA VAL A 224 18.53 -7.89 4.54
C VAL A 224 18.18 -9.23 3.93
N THR A 225 18.53 -10.33 4.60
CA THR A 225 18.36 -11.69 4.07
C THR A 225 17.76 -12.65 5.10
N ALA A 226 16.64 -13.30 4.76
CA ALA A 226 16.19 -14.51 5.45
C ALA A 226 16.78 -15.74 4.73
N MET A 227 17.53 -16.58 5.45
CA MET A 227 18.43 -17.56 4.84
C MET A 227 17.80 -18.92 4.52
N THR A 228 16.85 -19.41 5.33
CA THR A 228 16.28 -20.75 5.16
C THR A 228 14.87 -20.83 5.77
N GLY A 229 14.05 -21.77 5.31
CA GLY A 229 12.75 -22.08 5.94
C GLY A 229 11.63 -21.10 5.60
N VAL A 230 10.64 -20.98 6.49
CA VAL A 230 9.53 -20.02 6.38
C VAL A 230 9.99 -18.70 7.01
N GLY A 231 10.62 -17.85 6.22
CA GLY A 231 11.34 -16.68 6.72
C GLY A 231 10.78 -15.38 6.16
N ASN A 232 10.01 -14.67 6.98
CA ASN A 232 9.55 -13.31 6.69
C ASN A 232 10.69 -12.29 6.85
N VAL A 233 10.76 -11.33 5.92
CA VAL A 233 11.84 -10.34 5.86
C VAL A 233 11.30 -8.98 5.42
N GLY A 234 11.78 -7.91 6.08
CA GLY A 234 11.47 -6.54 5.72
C GLY A 234 12.70 -5.66 5.65
N GLY A 235 12.74 -4.71 4.74
CA GLY A 235 13.83 -3.72 4.72
C GLY A 235 13.85 -2.88 6.00
N ILE A 236 12.70 -2.63 6.64
CA ILE A 236 12.59 -1.92 7.91
C ILE A 236 12.27 -2.89 9.05
N VAL A 237 11.17 -3.65 8.93
CA VAL A 237 10.71 -4.58 9.96
C VAL A 237 10.41 -5.97 9.41
N GLY A 238 10.97 -7.01 10.04
CA GLY A 238 10.75 -8.39 9.60
C GLY A 238 9.29 -8.82 9.75
N ALA A 239 8.70 -8.61 10.92
CA ALA A 239 7.26 -8.78 11.14
C ALA A 239 6.66 -7.76 12.11
N ALA A 240 5.46 -7.27 11.80
CA ALA A 240 4.64 -6.44 12.68
C ALA A 240 3.26 -7.10 12.85
N TYR A 241 3.05 -7.88 13.91
CA TYR A 241 1.88 -8.75 14.09
C TYR A 241 1.62 -9.05 15.58
N TYR A 242 0.69 -9.94 15.93
CA TYR A 242 0.13 -10.04 17.30
C TYR A 242 -0.58 -8.76 17.73
N THR A 243 -1.67 -8.43 17.04
CA THR A 243 -2.47 -7.24 17.35
C THR A 243 -3.15 -7.38 18.72
N THR A 244 -3.70 -6.27 19.21
CA THR A 244 -4.57 -6.26 20.39
C THR A 244 -5.79 -5.40 20.08
N ASP A 245 -6.87 -5.54 20.87
CA ASP A 245 -8.09 -4.75 20.65
C ASP A 245 -7.92 -3.25 20.91
N THR A 246 -6.83 -2.86 21.59
CA THR A 246 -6.63 -1.48 22.08
C THR A 246 -5.29 -0.86 21.69
N GLY A 247 -4.32 -1.67 21.27
CA GLY A 247 -2.97 -1.24 20.92
C GLY A 247 -2.78 -1.28 19.41
N GLU A 248 -2.14 -0.24 18.88
CA GLU A 248 -1.87 -0.09 17.46
C GLU A 248 -0.38 -0.23 17.16
N MET A 249 -0.10 -0.77 15.98
CA MET A 249 1.24 -0.81 15.41
C MET A 249 1.27 0.13 14.21
N VAL A 250 2.27 1.01 14.18
CA VAL A 250 2.43 2.04 13.14
C VAL A 250 3.84 1.99 12.56
N ILE A 251 3.93 2.04 11.24
CA ILE A 251 5.18 2.12 10.47
C ILE A 251 5.04 3.30 9.51
N GLU A 252 5.74 4.41 9.76
CA GLU A 252 5.51 5.69 9.07
C GLU A 252 6.80 6.34 8.58
N GLY A 253 6.78 6.99 7.41
CA GLY A 253 7.90 7.83 6.96
C GLY A 253 9.23 7.09 6.75
N CYS A 254 9.19 5.76 6.61
CA CYS A 254 10.40 4.94 6.55
C CYS A 254 10.85 4.69 5.10
N THR A 255 12.16 4.59 4.87
CA THR A 255 12.73 4.36 3.54
C THR A 255 13.68 3.16 3.51
N ASN A 256 13.53 2.29 2.51
CA ASN A 256 14.49 1.22 2.23
C ASN A 256 15.14 1.39 0.86
N THR A 257 16.48 1.40 0.83
CA THR A 257 17.29 1.31 -0.39
C THR A 257 18.12 0.03 -0.44
N GLY A 258 18.16 -0.75 0.65
CA GLY A 258 18.88 -2.01 0.73
C GLY A 258 18.15 -3.14 0.00
N THR A 259 18.89 -4.11 -0.54
CA THR A 259 18.26 -5.29 -1.15
C THR A 259 17.63 -6.16 -0.08
N VAL A 260 16.42 -6.65 -0.35
CA VAL A 260 15.67 -7.56 0.52
C VAL A 260 15.55 -8.91 -0.17
N LYS A 261 16.04 -9.98 0.48
CA LYS A 261 15.95 -11.36 -0.01
C LYS A 261 15.27 -12.23 1.04
N GLY A 262 14.12 -12.80 0.71
CA GLY A 262 13.35 -13.66 1.59
C GLY A 262 13.17 -15.05 1.05
N THR A 263 12.66 -15.95 1.88
CA THR A 263 12.10 -17.21 1.40
C THR A 263 10.58 -17.11 1.23
N GLN A 264 9.91 -16.35 2.12
CA GLN A 264 8.46 -16.06 2.11
C GLN A 264 8.21 -14.66 2.66
N ALA A 265 7.03 -14.07 2.41
CA ALA A 265 6.59 -12.82 3.04
C ALA A 265 7.71 -11.75 3.08
N ALA A 266 8.16 -11.34 1.89
CA ALA A 266 9.24 -10.38 1.71
C ALA A 266 8.67 -9.01 1.32
N GLY A 267 9.01 -7.97 2.08
CA GLY A 267 8.60 -6.60 1.79
C GLY A 267 9.77 -5.61 1.84
N GLY A 268 9.74 -4.59 0.98
CA GLY A 268 10.74 -3.51 1.06
C GLY A 268 10.70 -2.75 2.39
N ILE A 269 9.53 -2.70 3.05
CA ILE A 269 9.35 -2.10 4.38
C ILE A 269 9.05 -3.17 5.43
N ALA A 270 7.99 -3.96 5.23
CA ALA A 270 7.53 -4.96 6.18
C ALA A 270 7.33 -6.33 5.52
N GLY A 271 7.85 -7.40 6.13
CA GLY A 271 7.62 -8.76 5.63
C GLY A 271 6.20 -9.23 5.87
N LEU A 272 5.91 -9.63 7.11
CA LEU A 272 4.56 -9.95 7.59
C LEU A 272 3.99 -8.77 8.38
N CYS A 273 2.75 -8.36 8.10
CA CYS A 273 2.21 -7.12 8.63
C CYS A 273 0.72 -7.22 9.02
N SER A 274 0.37 -6.65 10.18
CA SER A 274 -0.98 -6.32 10.64
C SER A 274 -1.00 -4.92 11.26
N ALA A 275 -0.15 -4.03 10.73
CA ALA A 275 0.07 -2.66 11.18
C ALA A 275 -0.46 -1.65 10.14
N PHE A 276 -0.53 -0.37 10.54
CA PHE A 276 -0.72 0.75 9.62
C PHE A 276 0.63 1.15 9.04
N VAL A 277 0.76 1.08 7.72
CA VAL A 277 1.97 1.45 6.97
C VAL A 277 1.67 2.70 6.15
N SER A 278 2.36 3.80 6.44
CA SER A 278 2.09 5.13 5.87
C SER A 278 3.36 5.81 5.38
N GLU A 279 3.27 6.59 4.30
CA GLU A 279 4.33 7.52 3.87
C GLU A 279 5.72 6.85 3.70
N CYS A 280 5.77 5.55 3.41
CA CYS A 280 7.01 4.79 3.30
C CYS A 280 7.47 4.65 1.83
N GLY A 281 8.77 4.50 1.62
CA GLY A 281 9.35 4.35 0.29
C GLY A 281 10.31 3.17 0.16
N ASN A 282 10.16 2.38 -0.91
CA ASN A 282 11.12 1.35 -1.27
C ASN A 282 11.79 1.63 -2.63
N ASN A 283 13.12 1.65 -2.60
CA ASN A 283 13.99 1.74 -3.77
C ASN A 283 15.01 0.59 -3.83
N GLY A 284 14.96 -0.37 -2.90
CA GLY A 284 15.76 -1.59 -2.90
C GLY A 284 15.02 -2.75 -3.56
N ALA A 285 15.71 -3.57 -4.36
CA ALA A 285 15.10 -4.75 -4.97
C ALA A 285 14.58 -5.73 -3.90
N VAL A 286 13.39 -6.28 -4.13
CA VAL A 286 12.75 -7.27 -3.25
C VAL A 286 12.60 -8.58 -4.00
N GLU A 287 13.19 -9.64 -3.46
CA GLU A 287 13.18 -10.97 -4.06
C GLU A 287 12.75 -11.99 -3.00
N ALA A 288 11.87 -12.94 -3.35
CA ALA A 288 11.61 -14.09 -2.51
C ALA A 288 11.52 -15.40 -3.29
N GLU A 289 11.97 -16.48 -2.65
CA GLU A 289 11.98 -17.81 -3.24
C GLU A 289 10.57 -18.37 -3.50
N HIS A 290 9.59 -18.08 -2.65
CA HIS A 290 8.25 -18.70 -2.71
C HIS A 290 7.10 -17.73 -2.96
N TYR A 291 6.47 -17.16 -1.92
CA TYR A 291 5.21 -16.42 -2.06
C TYR A 291 5.17 -15.19 -1.15
N SER A 292 4.17 -14.32 -1.37
CA SER A 292 3.98 -13.05 -0.64
C SER A 292 5.16 -12.11 -0.79
N VAL A 293 5.33 -11.55 -1.98
CA VAL A 293 6.42 -10.61 -2.30
C VAL A 293 5.81 -9.26 -2.63
N GLY A 294 6.13 -8.25 -1.82
CA GLY A 294 5.62 -6.88 -2.01
C GLY A 294 6.75 -5.88 -2.08
N GLY A 295 6.61 -4.86 -2.92
CA GLY A 295 7.56 -3.74 -2.91
C GLY A 295 7.57 -2.99 -1.58
N VAL A 296 6.46 -2.97 -0.84
CA VAL A 296 6.35 -2.33 0.49
C VAL A 296 6.05 -3.38 1.57
N VAL A 297 4.95 -4.12 1.43
CA VAL A 297 4.50 -5.13 2.39
C VAL A 297 4.42 -6.50 1.71
N GLY A 298 5.14 -7.50 2.24
CA GLY A 298 5.06 -8.87 1.71
C GLY A 298 3.67 -9.47 1.86
N GLU A 299 3.18 -9.51 3.10
CA GLU A 299 1.87 -10.06 3.46
C GLU A 299 1.16 -9.16 4.49
N GLN A 300 -0.01 -8.64 4.14
CA GLN A 300 -0.89 -7.88 5.05
C GLN A 300 -2.02 -8.78 5.54
N LYS A 301 -2.15 -8.91 6.86
CA LYS A 301 -3.14 -9.78 7.52
C LYS A 301 -4.08 -9.03 8.43
N ASN A 302 -5.37 -9.34 8.33
CA ASN A 302 -6.45 -9.09 9.29
C ASN A 302 -6.77 -7.63 9.64
N TYR A 303 -5.78 -6.76 9.84
CA TYR A 303 -5.92 -5.44 10.43
C TYR A 303 -4.84 -4.50 9.88
N GLY A 304 -5.00 -3.19 10.12
CA GLY A 304 -4.13 -2.15 9.59
C GLY A 304 -4.49 -1.75 8.17
N GLY A 305 -3.55 -1.14 7.45
CA GLY A 305 -3.74 -0.61 6.10
C GLY A 305 -2.45 -0.05 5.51
N ILE A 306 -2.41 0.10 4.19
CA ILE A 306 -1.23 0.56 3.46
C ILE A 306 -1.59 1.82 2.69
N HIS A 307 -0.99 2.95 3.04
CA HIS A 307 -1.33 4.23 2.46
C HIS A 307 -0.14 5.14 2.15
N HIS A 308 -0.25 5.92 1.08
CA HIS A 308 0.80 6.88 0.67
C HIS A 308 2.21 6.28 0.58
N CYS A 309 2.30 4.99 0.26
CA CYS A 309 3.58 4.31 0.12
C CYS A 309 4.04 4.27 -1.34
N THR A 310 5.34 4.22 -1.55
CA THR A 310 5.95 4.16 -2.88
C THR A 310 6.87 2.96 -3.06
N ASN A 311 6.84 2.36 -4.23
CA ASN A 311 7.85 1.41 -4.68
C ASN A 311 8.39 1.80 -6.06
N SER A 312 9.71 1.86 -6.20
CA SER A 312 10.37 2.11 -7.49
C SER A 312 11.33 1.00 -7.91
N ALA A 313 11.48 -0.05 -7.10
CA ALA A 313 12.41 -1.15 -7.35
C ALA A 313 11.68 -2.39 -7.87
N SER A 314 12.41 -3.28 -8.52
CA SER A 314 11.86 -4.55 -9.00
C SER A 314 11.41 -5.45 -7.84
N VAL A 315 10.29 -6.12 -8.04
CA VAL A 315 9.73 -7.11 -7.10
C VAL A 315 9.67 -8.45 -7.81
N THR A 316 10.30 -9.47 -7.24
CA THR A 316 10.45 -10.79 -7.87
C THR A 316 10.05 -11.92 -6.93
N CYS A 317 9.16 -12.77 -7.42
CA CYS A 317 8.78 -14.05 -6.85
C CYS A 317 9.39 -15.16 -7.72
N GLU A 318 10.37 -15.90 -7.20
CA GLU A 318 11.13 -16.86 -8.00
C GLU A 318 10.34 -18.15 -8.30
N ASP A 319 9.44 -18.56 -7.41
CA ASP A 319 8.55 -19.70 -7.63
C ASP A 319 7.41 -19.31 -8.58
N ALA A 320 7.37 -19.96 -9.75
CA ALA A 320 6.30 -19.79 -10.73
C ALA A 320 4.90 -20.16 -10.20
N GLY A 321 4.79 -20.95 -9.12
CA GLY A 321 3.55 -21.26 -8.42
C GLY A 321 3.28 -20.38 -7.20
N GLY A 322 4.17 -19.44 -6.87
CA GLY A 322 4.08 -18.58 -5.71
C GLY A 322 2.96 -17.56 -5.79
N TYR A 323 2.08 -17.51 -4.79
CA TYR A 323 0.97 -16.57 -4.75
C TYR A 323 1.40 -15.18 -4.25
N GLY A 324 0.72 -14.15 -4.75
CA GLY A 324 0.81 -12.80 -4.20
C GLY A 324 2.16 -12.12 -4.42
N CYS A 325 2.44 -11.71 -5.66
CA CYS A 325 3.53 -10.80 -5.99
C CYS A 325 2.96 -9.44 -6.44
N GLY A 326 3.27 -8.36 -5.71
CA GLY A 326 2.70 -7.04 -5.99
C GLY A 326 3.66 -5.87 -5.78
N GLY A 327 3.43 -4.77 -6.49
CA GLY A 327 4.28 -3.58 -6.40
C GLY A 327 4.23 -2.89 -5.03
N ILE A 328 3.11 -2.97 -4.31
CA ILE A 328 2.97 -2.42 -2.97
C ILE A 328 2.78 -3.56 -1.96
N ALA A 329 1.73 -4.37 -2.13
CA ALA A 329 1.41 -5.50 -1.28
C ALA A 329 1.50 -6.81 -2.06
N GLY A 330 2.20 -7.82 -1.52
CA GLY A 330 2.22 -9.14 -2.13
C GLY A 330 0.87 -9.83 -2.00
N TRP A 331 0.46 -10.11 -0.75
CA TRP A 331 -0.82 -10.74 -0.44
C TRP A 331 -1.55 -9.98 0.67
N VAL A 332 -2.82 -9.65 0.44
CA VAL A 332 -3.73 -9.16 1.48
C VAL A 332 -4.76 -10.24 1.79
N ARG A 333 -4.81 -10.72 3.04
CA ARG A 333 -5.73 -11.80 3.43
C ARG A 333 -6.12 -11.77 4.91
N TYR A 334 -6.96 -12.73 5.27
CA TYR A 334 -7.42 -12.96 6.63
C TYR A 334 -7.10 -14.39 7.05
N ASP A 335 -6.78 -14.59 8.33
CA ASP A 335 -6.40 -15.88 8.92
C ASP A 335 -7.37 -16.31 10.04
N GLY A 336 -8.61 -15.86 9.97
CA GLY A 336 -9.68 -16.11 10.93
C GLY A 336 -9.50 -15.33 12.23
N ALA A 337 -10.29 -15.71 13.25
CA ALA A 337 -10.16 -15.20 14.62
C ALA A 337 -8.99 -15.88 15.38
N ALA A 338 -7.85 -16.06 14.72
CA ALA A 338 -6.68 -16.65 15.34
C ALA A 338 -6.25 -15.80 16.55
N PRO A 339 -5.76 -16.41 17.65
CA PRO A 339 -5.37 -15.65 18.85
C PRO A 339 -4.32 -14.56 18.61
N ALA A 340 -3.58 -14.64 17.51
CA ALA A 340 -2.60 -13.64 17.10
C ALA A 340 -3.20 -12.40 16.43
N TYR A 341 -4.49 -12.41 16.05
CA TYR A 341 -5.15 -11.28 15.41
C TYR A 341 -6.49 -10.92 16.09
N PRO A 342 -6.51 -10.55 17.39
CA PRO A 342 -7.71 -10.07 18.07
C PRO A 342 -8.38 -8.90 17.31
N ALA A 343 -7.58 -7.92 16.86
CA ALA A 343 -8.07 -6.86 16.00
C ALA A 343 -8.20 -7.35 14.56
N SER A 344 -9.32 -7.02 13.92
CA SER A 344 -9.55 -7.28 12.50
C SER A 344 -10.50 -6.25 11.88
N SER A 345 -10.21 -5.82 10.66
CA SER A 345 -11.01 -4.86 9.89
C SER A 345 -10.80 -5.08 8.40
N ALA A 346 -11.72 -4.60 7.56
CA ALA A 346 -11.50 -4.54 6.12
C ALA A 346 -10.21 -3.74 5.83
N VAL A 347 -9.26 -4.34 5.11
CA VAL A 347 -7.94 -3.73 4.86
C VAL A 347 -8.04 -2.69 3.74
N PRO A 348 -7.66 -1.42 3.97
CA PRO A 348 -7.51 -0.42 2.94
C PRO A 348 -6.09 -0.43 2.34
N VAL A 349 -6.02 -0.35 1.01
CA VAL A 349 -4.80 -0.10 0.23
C VAL A 349 -5.03 1.15 -0.59
N THR A 350 -4.55 2.30 -0.10
CA THR A 350 -4.96 3.61 -0.61
C THR A 350 -3.81 4.53 -1.01
N ASP A 351 -3.97 5.24 -2.12
CA ASP A 351 -3.05 6.33 -2.50
C ASP A 351 -1.56 5.94 -2.58
N ASN A 352 -1.28 4.69 -2.96
CA ASN A 352 0.08 4.19 -3.13
C ASN A 352 0.56 4.32 -4.58
N GLU A 353 1.87 4.35 -4.79
CA GLU A 353 2.47 4.48 -6.12
C GLU A 353 3.52 3.40 -6.40
N ASN A 354 3.32 2.61 -7.44
CA ASN A 354 4.32 1.65 -7.93
C ASN A 354 4.84 2.06 -9.31
N SER A 355 6.16 2.10 -9.44
CA SER A 355 6.86 2.24 -10.73
C SER A 355 7.84 1.09 -10.99
N GLY A 356 8.02 0.19 -10.02
CA GLY A 356 8.87 -0.99 -10.14
C GLY A 356 8.28 -2.06 -11.06
N GLU A 357 9.14 -2.76 -11.79
CA GLU A 357 8.76 -3.93 -12.59
C GLU A 357 8.42 -5.12 -11.69
N ILE A 358 7.36 -5.86 -12.04
CA ILE A 358 6.88 -7.00 -11.25
C ILE A 358 7.10 -8.30 -12.01
N HIS A 359 7.86 -9.20 -11.39
CA HIS A 359 8.13 -10.57 -11.83
C HIS A 359 7.42 -11.52 -10.86
N GLY A 360 6.15 -11.78 -11.12
CA GLY A 360 5.29 -12.60 -10.29
C GLY A 360 5.42 -14.10 -10.55
N GLY A 361 5.06 -14.87 -9.52
CA GLY A 361 4.89 -16.32 -9.60
C GLY A 361 3.57 -16.67 -10.28
N ASN A 362 2.62 -17.15 -9.49
CA ASN A 362 1.24 -17.38 -9.93
C ASN A 362 0.53 -16.07 -10.31
N ASP A 363 0.69 -15.03 -9.48
CA ASP A 363 0.00 -13.75 -9.63
C ASP A 363 0.98 -12.57 -9.75
N ALA A 364 0.60 -11.53 -10.50
CA ALA A 364 1.30 -10.25 -10.53
C ALA A 364 0.34 -9.06 -10.52
N GLY A 365 0.44 -8.21 -9.51
CA GLY A 365 -0.32 -6.96 -9.42
C GLY A 365 0.58 -5.73 -9.44
N GLY A 366 0.19 -4.69 -10.19
CA GLY A 366 0.91 -3.42 -10.12
C GLY A 366 0.88 -2.80 -8.71
N ILE A 367 -0.20 -3.01 -7.95
CA ILE A 367 -0.34 -2.57 -6.55
C ILE A 367 -0.42 -3.77 -5.61
N VAL A 368 -1.43 -4.62 -5.77
CA VAL A 368 -1.65 -5.80 -4.91
C VAL A 368 -1.54 -7.08 -5.72
N GLY A 369 -0.67 -8.01 -5.32
CA GLY A 369 -0.53 -9.29 -6.02
C GLY A 369 -1.80 -10.14 -5.93
N CYS A 370 -2.23 -10.45 -4.70
CA CYS A 370 -3.43 -11.23 -4.43
C CYS A 370 -4.24 -10.60 -3.28
N PHE A 371 -5.57 -10.53 -3.39
CA PHE A 371 -6.43 -9.94 -2.36
C PHE A 371 -7.64 -10.85 -2.07
N TYR A 372 -7.76 -11.28 -0.82
CA TYR A 372 -8.86 -12.12 -0.35
C TYR A 372 -9.92 -11.40 0.50
N ASN A 373 -11.16 -11.83 0.30
CA ASN A 373 -12.36 -11.65 1.13
C ASN A 373 -12.87 -10.21 1.30
N ALA A 374 -12.09 -9.29 1.85
CA ALA A 374 -12.61 -7.99 2.30
C ALA A 374 -11.58 -6.86 2.22
N GLY A 375 -11.95 -5.70 1.67
CA GLY A 375 -11.09 -4.53 1.68
C GLY A 375 -11.38 -3.52 0.58
N THR A 376 -10.51 -2.52 0.47
CA THR A 376 -10.60 -1.47 -0.56
C THR A 376 -9.25 -1.21 -1.19
N VAL A 377 -9.26 -0.99 -2.51
CA VAL A 377 -8.08 -0.56 -3.28
C VAL A 377 -8.49 0.68 -4.05
N THR A 378 -8.04 1.86 -3.61
CA THR A 378 -8.45 3.14 -4.21
C THR A 378 -7.35 4.21 -4.18
N GLY A 379 -7.35 5.15 -5.13
CA GLY A 379 -6.37 6.23 -5.15
C GLY A 379 -4.97 5.82 -5.63
N ASN A 380 -4.75 4.55 -5.96
CA ASN A 380 -3.42 4.04 -6.26
C ASN A 380 -3.01 4.32 -7.71
N THR A 381 -1.70 4.47 -7.93
CA THR A 381 -1.10 4.68 -9.25
C THR A 381 -0.05 3.60 -9.54
N ASN A 382 -0.23 2.88 -10.64
CA ASN A 382 0.77 1.96 -11.15
C ASN A 382 1.32 2.46 -12.51
N THR A 383 2.65 2.59 -12.59
CA THR A 383 3.38 2.94 -13.81
C THR A 383 4.49 1.93 -14.12
N ALA A 384 4.37 0.69 -13.61
CA ALA A 384 5.35 -0.37 -13.87
C ALA A 384 5.59 -0.53 -15.38
N PRO A 385 6.84 -0.71 -15.84
CA PRO A 385 7.13 -0.89 -17.26
C PRO A 385 6.61 -2.24 -17.79
N ALA A 386 6.51 -3.25 -16.93
CA ALA A 386 5.94 -4.55 -17.24
C ALA A 386 5.48 -5.28 -15.96
N LEU A 387 4.51 -6.18 -16.15
CA LEU A 387 4.05 -7.14 -15.14
C LEU A 387 4.07 -8.53 -15.79
N THR A 388 4.68 -9.51 -15.13
CA THR A 388 4.75 -10.90 -15.64
C THR A 388 4.31 -11.88 -14.56
N SER A 389 3.55 -12.91 -14.94
CA SER A 389 3.22 -14.04 -14.06
C SER A 389 2.87 -15.29 -14.87
N SER A 390 2.80 -16.43 -14.20
CA SER A 390 2.45 -17.71 -14.80
C SER A 390 0.94 -17.89 -15.01
N ARG A 391 0.09 -17.18 -14.25
CA ARG A 391 -1.36 -17.40 -14.24
C ARG A 391 -2.18 -16.13 -14.34
N PHE A 392 -2.13 -15.26 -13.33
CA PHE A 392 -3.03 -14.10 -13.18
C PHE A 392 -2.24 -12.79 -13.13
N ALA A 393 -2.71 -11.74 -13.81
CA ALA A 393 -2.09 -10.42 -13.67
C ALA A 393 -3.07 -9.27 -13.87
N GLY A 394 -2.84 -8.16 -13.17
CA GLY A 394 -3.63 -6.95 -13.27
C GLY A 394 -2.81 -5.70 -12.98
N GLY A 395 -3.12 -4.60 -13.67
CA GLY A 395 -2.41 -3.33 -13.49
C GLY A 395 -2.53 -2.74 -12.08
N ILE A 396 -3.58 -3.09 -11.34
CA ILE A 396 -3.81 -2.72 -9.94
C ILE A 396 -3.79 -3.98 -9.06
N VAL A 397 -4.70 -4.92 -9.28
CA VAL A 397 -4.77 -6.18 -8.51
C VAL A 397 -4.57 -7.40 -9.40
N GLY A 398 -3.60 -8.25 -9.05
CA GLY A 398 -3.24 -9.43 -9.83
C GLY A 398 -4.31 -10.52 -9.80
N ASN A 399 -4.88 -10.79 -8.63
CA ASN A 399 -5.88 -11.83 -8.42
C ASN A 399 -6.83 -11.45 -7.26
N LEU A 400 -8.10 -11.20 -7.59
CA LEU A 400 -9.18 -11.07 -6.62
C LEU A 400 -9.87 -12.42 -6.47
N GLN A 401 -9.94 -12.93 -5.24
CA GLN A 401 -10.51 -14.25 -5.00
C GLN A 401 -11.08 -14.37 -3.59
N ASN A 402 -12.12 -15.17 -3.45
CA ASN A 402 -12.62 -15.60 -2.15
C ASN A 402 -11.81 -16.77 -1.60
N ALA A 403 -11.37 -16.64 -0.34
CA ALA A 403 -10.86 -17.72 0.47
C ALA A 403 -12.01 -18.33 1.30
N PRO A 404 -11.80 -19.50 1.93
CA PRO A 404 -12.78 -20.06 2.85
C PRO A 404 -13.25 -19.02 3.89
N LEU A 405 -14.56 -18.80 4.02
CA LEU A 405 -15.13 -17.73 4.86
C LEU A 405 -14.82 -17.86 6.35
N ASP A 406 -14.46 -19.05 6.83
CA ASP A 406 -13.95 -19.26 8.19
C ASP A 406 -12.62 -18.54 8.45
N SER A 407 -11.90 -18.17 7.39
CA SER A 407 -10.75 -17.26 7.47
C SER A 407 -11.14 -15.79 7.65
N LEU A 408 -12.40 -15.40 7.40
CA LEU A 408 -12.86 -14.02 7.62
C LEU A 408 -13.53 -13.91 9.00
N PRO A 409 -13.01 -13.07 9.92
CA PRO A 409 -13.68 -12.84 11.19
C PRO A 409 -15.10 -12.32 10.97
N SER A 410 -16.08 -12.85 11.72
CA SER A 410 -17.50 -12.49 11.56
C SER A 410 -17.83 -11.01 11.78
N SER A 411 -16.91 -10.24 12.36
CA SER A 411 -16.97 -8.79 12.52
C SER A 411 -16.62 -8.02 11.24
N VAL A 412 -15.98 -8.67 10.27
CA VAL A 412 -15.57 -8.07 8.99
C VAL A 412 -16.57 -8.46 7.91
N THR A 413 -17.08 -7.44 7.20
CA THR A 413 -18.00 -7.66 6.07
C THR A 413 -17.20 -8.03 4.83
N GLU A 414 -17.60 -9.12 4.17
CA GLU A 414 -17.03 -9.56 2.89
C GLU A 414 -17.32 -8.55 1.77
N GLY A 415 -16.37 -8.41 0.85
CA GLY A 415 -16.45 -7.56 -0.33
C GLY A 415 -15.15 -6.79 -0.55
N ILE A 416 -14.67 -6.83 -1.79
CA ILE A 416 -13.50 -6.04 -2.24
C ILE A 416 -13.98 -5.02 -3.27
N ALA A 417 -13.64 -3.75 -3.05
CA ALA A 417 -13.83 -2.68 -4.01
C ALA A 417 -12.48 -2.21 -4.58
N VAL A 418 -12.26 -2.43 -5.88
CA VAL A 418 -11.12 -1.90 -6.63
C VAL A 418 -11.62 -0.75 -7.50
N GLU A 419 -11.43 0.47 -7.01
CA GLU A 419 -12.05 1.65 -7.62
C GLU A 419 -11.22 2.92 -7.56
N ASN A 420 -11.38 3.78 -8.56
CA ASN A 420 -10.67 5.06 -8.62
C ASN A 420 -9.15 4.88 -8.52
N ASN A 421 -8.59 4.00 -9.34
CA ASN A 421 -7.14 3.80 -9.46
C ASN A 421 -6.68 4.06 -10.88
N VAL A 422 -5.38 4.30 -11.01
CA VAL A 422 -4.71 4.49 -12.29
C VAL A 422 -3.67 3.40 -12.53
N SER A 423 -3.76 2.71 -13.67
CA SER A 423 -2.67 1.88 -14.17
C SER A 423 -2.28 2.32 -15.58
N ALA A 424 -1.13 2.97 -15.69
CA ALA A 424 -0.54 3.38 -16.96
C ALA A 424 0.19 2.21 -17.67
N THR A 425 0.35 1.05 -17.03
CA THR A 425 0.93 -0.14 -17.67
C THR A 425 -0.02 -0.67 -18.74
N PRO A 426 0.37 -0.64 -20.03
CA PRO A 426 -0.50 -1.12 -21.11
C PRO A 426 -0.73 -2.63 -21.04
N ILE A 427 -1.88 -3.12 -21.50
CA ILE A 427 -2.25 -4.55 -21.43
C ILE A 427 -1.27 -5.47 -22.17
N GLU A 428 -0.55 -4.97 -23.18
CA GLU A 428 0.50 -5.69 -23.91
C GLU A 428 1.81 -5.81 -23.12
N LYS A 429 1.98 -5.03 -22.05
CA LYS A 429 3.08 -5.13 -21.08
C LYS A 429 2.70 -5.96 -19.85
N ILE A 430 1.48 -6.46 -19.80
CA ILE A 430 1.00 -7.41 -18.80
C ILE A 430 1.03 -8.80 -19.44
N SER A 431 1.97 -9.65 -19.01
CA SER A 431 2.18 -10.98 -19.56
C SER A 431 1.71 -12.06 -18.58
N ALA A 432 0.46 -12.47 -18.72
CA ALA A 432 -0.14 -13.62 -18.05
C ALA A 432 -1.26 -14.23 -18.92
N PRO A 433 -1.55 -15.54 -18.78
CA PRO A 433 -2.68 -16.17 -19.47
C PRO A 433 -4.03 -15.52 -19.15
N LEU A 434 -4.23 -15.15 -17.89
CA LEU A 434 -5.44 -14.52 -17.37
C LEU A 434 -5.05 -13.12 -16.90
N ARG A 435 -5.53 -12.08 -17.59
CA ARG A 435 -5.10 -10.71 -17.30
C ARG A 435 -6.16 -9.68 -17.60
N ASP A 436 -6.09 -8.57 -16.88
CA ASP A 436 -6.95 -7.40 -17.03
C ASP A 436 -6.11 -6.11 -16.90
N PRO A 437 -6.48 -4.99 -17.55
CA PRO A 437 -5.77 -3.72 -17.38
C PRO A 437 -5.72 -3.22 -15.92
N PHE A 438 -6.70 -3.61 -15.09
CA PHE A 438 -6.82 -3.13 -13.71
C PHE A 438 -6.85 -4.27 -12.71
N ALA A 439 -7.83 -5.17 -12.77
CA ALA A 439 -7.95 -6.23 -11.79
C ALA A 439 -8.50 -7.49 -12.41
N TYR A 440 -7.77 -8.60 -12.25
CA TYR A 440 -8.31 -9.89 -12.65
C TYR A 440 -9.19 -10.44 -11.54
N ASP A 441 -10.48 -10.55 -11.84
CA ASP A 441 -11.50 -11.03 -10.91
C ASP A 441 -11.79 -12.51 -11.14
N ASN A 442 -11.29 -13.36 -10.24
CA ASN A 442 -11.52 -14.81 -10.27
C ASN A 442 -12.85 -15.20 -9.60
N THR A 443 -13.56 -14.26 -8.97
CA THR A 443 -14.85 -14.50 -8.30
C THR A 443 -15.82 -13.33 -8.55
N PRO A 444 -16.21 -13.07 -9.82
CA PRO A 444 -16.86 -11.82 -10.23
C PRO A 444 -18.28 -11.60 -9.70
N ALA A 445 -18.86 -12.56 -8.98
CA ALA A 445 -20.12 -12.36 -8.28
C ALA A 445 -19.95 -11.54 -6.97
N ASP A 446 -18.73 -11.52 -6.43
CA ASP A 446 -18.47 -11.13 -5.04
C ASP A 446 -17.70 -9.82 -4.91
N PHE A 447 -17.06 -9.33 -5.99
CA PHE A 447 -16.20 -8.13 -5.97
C PHE A 447 -16.63 -7.06 -6.97
N THR A 448 -16.17 -5.84 -6.74
CA THR A 448 -16.45 -4.69 -7.59
C THR A 448 -15.16 -4.12 -8.17
N VAL A 449 -15.06 -4.10 -9.50
CA VAL A 449 -13.99 -3.41 -10.24
C VAL A 449 -14.65 -2.34 -11.11
N ARG A 450 -14.44 -1.06 -10.78
CA ARG A 450 -15.07 0.06 -11.50
C ARG A 450 -14.25 1.33 -11.38
N ASP A 451 -14.55 2.32 -12.22
CA ASP A 451 -13.98 3.66 -12.13
C ASP A 451 -12.43 3.70 -12.11
N ASN A 452 -11.76 2.75 -12.75
CA ASN A 452 -10.31 2.73 -12.93
C ASN A 452 -9.95 3.19 -14.34
N SER A 453 -8.78 3.79 -14.53
CA SER A 453 -8.36 4.34 -15.82
C SER A 453 -6.84 4.23 -16.04
N ALA A 454 -6.38 4.62 -17.23
CA ALA A 454 -4.95 4.69 -17.52
C ALA A 454 -4.28 5.98 -17.01
N GLU A 455 -5.05 6.99 -16.59
CA GLU A 455 -4.55 8.30 -16.17
C GLU A 455 -5.52 9.04 -15.25
N TRP A 456 -4.99 9.89 -14.36
CA TRP A 456 -5.81 10.78 -13.55
C TRP A 456 -6.35 11.93 -14.40
N VAL A 457 -7.66 12.01 -14.57
CA VAL A 457 -8.31 12.99 -15.47
C VAL A 457 -8.86 14.21 -14.74
N ALA A 458 -9.16 14.08 -13.45
CA ALA A 458 -9.75 15.15 -12.68
C ALA A 458 -9.29 15.16 -11.22
N SER A 459 -9.53 16.28 -10.56
CA SER A 459 -9.35 16.44 -9.12
C SER A 459 -10.46 17.30 -8.53
N THR A 460 -10.72 17.09 -7.24
CA THR A 460 -11.33 18.09 -6.36
C THR A 460 -10.26 18.49 -5.33
N ASN A 461 -10.42 19.61 -4.63
CA ASN A 461 -9.40 20.23 -3.75
C ASN A 461 -8.41 19.28 -3.01
N SER A 462 -8.84 18.08 -2.59
CA SER A 462 -8.02 17.09 -1.88
C SER A 462 -7.99 15.67 -2.50
N LEU A 463 -8.69 15.39 -3.61
CA LEU A 463 -8.83 14.04 -4.16
C LEU A 463 -8.60 14.01 -5.68
N ARG A 464 -7.93 12.95 -6.16
CA ARG A 464 -7.74 12.66 -7.59
C ARG A 464 -8.79 11.66 -8.08
N TYR A 465 -9.20 11.79 -9.33
CA TYR A 465 -10.22 10.96 -9.95
C TYR A 465 -9.77 10.41 -11.30
N ALA A 466 -9.86 9.08 -11.41
CA ALA A 466 -9.57 8.32 -12.62
C ALA A 466 -10.69 8.47 -13.65
N VAL A 467 -11.93 8.71 -13.18
CA VAL A 467 -13.12 8.88 -14.01
C VAL A 467 -13.82 10.20 -13.69
N LEU A 468 -14.10 10.98 -14.73
CA LEU A 468 -14.65 12.33 -14.61
C LEU A 468 -16.05 12.35 -13.98
N GLN A 469 -16.93 11.41 -14.34
CA GLN A 469 -18.26 11.32 -13.72
C GLN A 469 -18.16 11.11 -12.20
N ARG A 470 -17.23 10.26 -11.75
CA ARG A 470 -17.00 10.03 -10.32
C ARG A 470 -16.56 11.31 -9.61
N ALA A 471 -15.77 12.16 -10.25
CA ALA A 471 -15.40 13.46 -9.71
C ALA A 471 -16.63 14.38 -9.55
N VAL A 472 -17.54 14.39 -10.55
CA VAL A 472 -18.81 15.14 -10.50
C VAL A 472 -19.73 14.62 -9.38
N ASP A 473 -19.83 13.31 -9.23
CA ASP A 473 -20.66 12.67 -8.20
C ASP A 473 -20.16 13.00 -6.78
N ASN A 474 -18.85 13.08 -6.59
CA ASN A 474 -18.23 13.34 -5.29
C ASN A 474 -17.97 14.82 -4.98
N ALA A 475 -18.18 15.73 -5.95
CA ALA A 475 -18.06 17.15 -5.69
C ALA A 475 -19.11 17.62 -4.65
N PRO A 476 -18.77 18.44 -3.67
CA PRO A 476 -19.79 19.06 -2.82
C PRO A 476 -20.71 19.99 -3.64
N ASP A 477 -21.85 20.38 -3.08
CA ASP A 477 -22.65 21.46 -3.67
C ASP A 477 -21.81 22.76 -3.73
N ASP A 478 -21.94 23.49 -4.84
CA ASP A 478 -21.05 24.57 -5.27
C ASP A 478 -19.56 24.18 -5.42
N GLY A 479 -19.25 22.88 -5.48
CA GLY A 479 -17.89 22.34 -5.62
C GLY A 479 -17.31 22.49 -7.03
N THR A 480 -15.97 22.49 -7.10
CA THR A 480 -15.22 22.50 -8.36
C THR A 480 -14.52 21.17 -8.60
N VAL A 481 -14.75 20.61 -9.77
CA VAL A 481 -13.99 19.53 -10.41
C VAL A 481 -13.03 20.19 -11.40
N THR A 482 -11.73 19.98 -11.22
CA THR A 482 -10.68 20.53 -12.06
C THR A 482 -10.08 19.43 -12.93
N LEU A 483 -10.06 19.61 -14.26
CA LEU A 483 -9.35 18.70 -15.16
C LEU A 483 -7.84 18.77 -14.92
N THR A 484 -7.20 17.61 -14.90
CA THR A 484 -5.75 17.46 -14.68
C THR A 484 -5.01 16.89 -15.90
N ALA A 485 -5.76 16.43 -16.90
CA ALA A 485 -5.26 15.92 -18.17
C ALA A 485 -6.30 16.16 -19.27
N ASP A 486 -5.85 16.08 -20.53
CA ASP A 486 -6.77 16.04 -21.66
C ASP A 486 -7.57 14.73 -21.58
N ALA A 487 -8.90 14.81 -21.65
CA ALA A 487 -9.79 13.66 -21.61
C ALA A 487 -10.32 13.39 -23.02
N ALA A 488 -9.65 12.50 -23.75
CA ALA A 488 -10.12 12.02 -25.03
C ALA A 488 -11.09 10.85 -24.83
N ASP A 489 -12.19 10.82 -25.58
CA ASP A 489 -13.20 9.75 -25.53
C ASP A 489 -13.88 9.60 -24.15
N ALA A 490 -14.12 10.71 -23.46
CA ALA A 490 -14.78 10.72 -22.17
C ALA A 490 -16.24 10.23 -22.26
N ASP A 491 -16.69 9.45 -21.28
CA ASP A 491 -18.10 9.12 -21.15
C ASP A 491 -18.96 10.34 -20.85
N SER A 492 -20.26 10.25 -21.17
CA SER A 492 -21.20 11.32 -20.90
C SER A 492 -21.33 11.61 -19.41
N LEU A 493 -21.36 12.89 -19.05
CA LEU A 493 -21.59 13.32 -17.67
C LEU A 493 -23.07 13.46 -17.36
N SER A 494 -23.44 13.25 -16.11
CA SER A 494 -24.80 13.47 -15.63
C SER A 494 -24.85 14.22 -14.29
N LEU A 495 -25.86 15.08 -14.13
CA LEU A 495 -26.19 15.75 -12.88
C LEU A 495 -27.70 15.76 -12.66
N ALA A 496 -28.17 15.16 -11.56
CA ALA A 496 -29.59 14.88 -11.35
C ALA A 496 -30.05 14.96 -9.89
N ASP A 497 -29.36 15.74 -9.05
CA ASP A 497 -29.58 15.79 -7.60
C ASP A 497 -29.73 17.21 -7.01
N GLY A 498 -29.82 18.22 -7.87
CA GLY A 498 -30.09 19.60 -7.47
C GLY A 498 -28.86 20.42 -7.09
N ARG A 499 -27.67 19.81 -7.01
CA ARG A 499 -26.42 20.51 -6.71
C ARG A 499 -26.01 21.46 -7.83
N THR A 500 -25.16 22.42 -7.50
CA THR A 500 -24.32 23.16 -8.44
C THR A 500 -22.93 22.53 -8.46
N VAL A 501 -22.46 22.10 -9.63
CA VAL A 501 -21.10 21.56 -9.80
C VAL A 501 -20.39 22.33 -10.91
N THR A 502 -19.17 22.79 -10.63
CA THR A 502 -18.31 23.47 -11.60
C THR A 502 -17.26 22.53 -12.15
N LEU A 503 -17.21 22.35 -13.47
CA LEU A 503 -16.10 21.76 -14.19
C LEU A 503 -15.16 22.87 -14.69
N ASP A 504 -13.98 22.96 -14.09
CA ASP A 504 -12.89 23.81 -14.57
C ASP A 504 -12.00 23.03 -15.54
N LEU A 505 -11.98 23.48 -16.80
CA LEU A 505 -11.18 22.87 -17.85
C LEU A 505 -9.67 23.04 -17.63
N ASN A 506 -9.26 24.10 -16.90
CA ASN A 506 -7.87 24.30 -16.47
C ASN A 506 -6.79 24.15 -17.59
N GLY A 507 -7.11 24.54 -18.81
CA GLY A 507 -6.21 24.43 -19.97
C GLY A 507 -6.31 23.13 -20.77
N HIS A 508 -7.08 22.15 -20.29
CA HIS A 508 -7.20 20.83 -20.89
C HIS A 508 -8.39 20.69 -21.83
N ASN A 509 -8.26 19.80 -22.81
CA ASN A 509 -9.32 19.48 -23.76
C ASN A 509 -10.19 18.33 -23.25
N LEU A 510 -11.49 18.41 -23.48
CA LEU A 510 -12.48 17.39 -23.13
C LEU A 510 -13.27 16.98 -24.39
N ALA A 511 -13.05 15.77 -24.86
CA ALA A 511 -13.76 15.19 -25.99
C ALA A 511 -14.61 14.01 -25.52
N PHE A 512 -15.93 14.14 -25.59
CA PHE A 512 -16.85 13.07 -25.26
C PHE A 512 -16.90 12.01 -26.37
N ALA A 513 -17.06 10.75 -25.97
CA ALA A 513 -17.23 9.60 -26.85
C ALA A 513 -18.58 9.61 -27.59
N LYS A 514 -19.60 10.25 -26.99
CA LYS A 514 -20.99 10.26 -27.45
C LYS A 514 -21.64 11.62 -27.20
N ALA A 515 -22.72 11.88 -27.94
CA ALA A 515 -23.62 13.01 -27.66
C ALA A 515 -24.97 12.49 -27.13
N PRO A 516 -25.60 13.18 -26.16
CA PRO A 516 -25.07 14.34 -25.46
C PRO A 516 -23.88 14.00 -24.57
N GLY A 517 -22.93 14.93 -24.50
CA GLY A 517 -21.74 14.79 -23.65
C GLY A 517 -22.03 15.09 -22.18
N VAL A 518 -23.02 15.95 -21.91
CA VAL A 518 -23.45 16.28 -20.55
C VAL A 518 -24.98 16.31 -20.48
N ALA A 519 -25.57 15.62 -19.51
CA ALA A 519 -27.00 15.59 -19.24
C ALA A 519 -27.32 16.17 -17.86
N VAL A 520 -28.17 17.19 -17.78
CA VAL A 520 -28.59 17.82 -16.52
C VAL A 520 -30.10 17.73 -16.35
N ASN A 521 -30.53 16.96 -15.36
CA ASN A 521 -31.95 16.71 -15.08
C ASN A 521 -32.43 17.44 -13.82
N TRP A 522 -31.52 17.75 -12.89
CA TRP A 522 -31.81 18.53 -11.68
C TRP A 522 -30.47 19.07 -11.13
N GLY A 523 -30.34 20.39 -11.01
CA GLY A 523 -29.11 21.06 -10.56
C GLY A 523 -28.52 22.02 -11.59
N THR A 524 -27.34 22.58 -11.30
CA THR A 524 -26.62 23.49 -12.21
C THR A 524 -25.24 22.95 -12.53
N PHE A 525 -24.96 22.69 -13.81
CA PHE A 525 -23.62 22.32 -14.26
C PHE A 525 -22.92 23.56 -14.84
N VAL A 526 -21.76 23.93 -14.31
CA VAL A 526 -20.99 25.10 -14.75
C VAL A 526 -19.73 24.62 -15.46
N VAL A 527 -19.43 25.14 -16.64
CA VAL A 527 -18.14 24.92 -17.33
C VAL A 527 -17.35 26.23 -17.30
N THR A 528 -16.09 26.18 -16.85
CA THR A 528 -15.18 27.33 -16.74
C THR A 528 -13.77 26.97 -17.21
N GLY A 529 -12.85 27.95 -17.18
CA GLY A 529 -11.46 27.74 -17.57
C GLY A 529 -11.25 27.75 -19.09
N THR A 530 -10.02 27.52 -19.53
CA THR A 530 -9.66 27.42 -20.95
C THR A 530 -9.58 25.95 -21.39
N GLY A 531 -9.99 25.63 -22.61
CA GLY A 531 -9.96 24.25 -23.14
C GLY A 531 -10.98 24.05 -24.25
N GLN A 532 -10.79 23.06 -25.13
CA GLN A 532 -11.79 22.67 -26.13
C GLN A 532 -12.72 21.60 -25.56
N VAL A 533 -14.03 21.78 -25.68
CA VAL A 533 -15.05 20.79 -25.31
C VAL A 533 -15.76 20.32 -26.57
N SER A 534 -15.83 19.01 -26.77
CA SER A 534 -16.37 18.42 -27.98
C SER A 534 -17.17 17.14 -27.74
N ALA A 535 -18.08 16.83 -28.65
CA ALA A 535 -18.78 15.54 -28.75
C ALA A 535 -18.99 15.20 -30.24
N PRO A 536 -19.24 13.92 -30.60
CA PRO A 536 -19.50 13.54 -31.98
C PRO A 536 -20.83 14.16 -32.45
N ALA A 537 -20.89 14.56 -33.72
CA ALA A 537 -22.14 15.03 -34.31
C ALA A 537 -23.14 13.85 -34.43
N THR A 538 -24.26 13.92 -33.72
CA THR A 538 -25.39 13.01 -33.96
C THR A 538 -26.17 13.44 -35.19
N VAL A 539 -26.69 12.47 -35.96
CA VAL A 539 -27.70 12.75 -36.99
C VAL A 539 -29.01 13.05 -36.25
N ALA A 540 -29.15 14.30 -35.84
CA ALA A 540 -30.37 14.74 -35.20
C ALA A 540 -31.55 14.68 -36.21
N PRO A 541 -32.77 14.33 -35.77
CA PRO A 541 -33.97 14.48 -36.58
C PRO A 541 -34.02 15.88 -37.21
N ALA A 542 -34.49 15.98 -38.45
CA ALA A 542 -34.56 17.24 -39.18
C ALA A 542 -35.23 18.34 -38.31
N GLY A 543 -34.45 19.34 -37.89
CA GLY A 543 -34.89 20.43 -37.01
C GLY A 543 -34.43 20.37 -35.54
N THR A 544 -33.57 19.42 -35.16
CA THR A 544 -32.89 19.39 -33.86
C THR A 544 -31.38 19.44 -34.04
N ALA A 545 -30.64 20.14 -33.18
CA ALA A 545 -29.18 20.17 -33.21
C ALA A 545 -28.62 18.96 -32.43
N PRO A 546 -27.50 18.34 -32.85
CA PRO A 546 -26.78 17.39 -32.02
C PRO A 546 -26.23 18.10 -30.78
N ALA A 547 -26.90 17.94 -29.64
CA ALA A 547 -26.59 18.77 -28.49
C ALA A 547 -25.44 18.17 -27.66
N LEU A 548 -24.34 18.92 -27.53
CA LEU A 548 -23.29 18.65 -26.53
C LEU A 548 -23.88 18.57 -25.10
N PHE A 549 -24.95 19.31 -24.86
CA PHE A 549 -25.66 19.39 -23.58
C PHE A 549 -27.14 19.00 -23.74
N GLU A 550 -27.63 18.10 -22.90
CA GLU A 550 -29.05 17.84 -22.70
C GLU A 550 -29.49 18.43 -21.35
N VAL A 551 -30.56 19.23 -21.34
CA VAL A 551 -31.08 19.87 -20.12
C VAL A 551 -32.58 19.60 -20.02
N ALA A 552 -32.98 18.74 -19.08
CA ALA A 552 -34.34 18.22 -18.96
C ALA A 552 -34.97 18.47 -17.57
N GLY A 553 -34.82 19.70 -17.05
CA GLY A 553 -35.38 20.11 -15.75
C GLY A 553 -36.89 20.40 -15.78
N SER A 554 -37.48 20.51 -14.58
CA SER A 554 -38.88 20.88 -14.35
C SER A 554 -38.99 22.06 -13.36
N SER A 555 -40.20 22.56 -13.12
CA SER A 555 -40.43 23.57 -12.05
C SER A 555 -40.06 23.07 -10.66
N GLU A 556 -40.21 21.78 -10.41
CA GLU A 556 -39.91 21.16 -9.10
C GLU A 556 -38.44 20.76 -9.00
N LYS A 557 -37.80 20.47 -10.14
CA LYS A 557 -36.40 20.06 -10.26
C LYS A 557 -35.71 20.90 -11.33
N PRO A 558 -35.36 22.16 -11.04
CA PRO A 558 -34.76 23.04 -12.04
C PRO A 558 -33.39 22.49 -12.48
N ALA A 559 -33.08 22.64 -13.76
CA ALA A 559 -31.84 22.17 -14.36
C ALA A 559 -31.22 23.28 -15.23
N ALA A 560 -29.92 23.53 -15.10
CA ALA A 560 -29.23 24.55 -15.87
C ALA A 560 -27.80 24.14 -16.26
N VAL A 561 -27.32 24.67 -17.38
CA VAL A 561 -25.92 24.62 -17.78
C VAL A 561 -25.42 26.05 -17.96
N LYS A 562 -24.29 26.40 -17.33
CA LYS A 562 -23.66 27.72 -17.42
C LYS A 562 -22.27 27.59 -18.05
N LEU A 563 -22.05 28.23 -19.20
CA LEU A 563 -20.76 28.21 -19.91
C LEU A 563 -20.04 29.54 -19.66
N LYS A 564 -19.06 29.55 -18.75
CA LYS A 564 -18.25 30.70 -18.34
C LYS A 564 -16.82 30.68 -18.90
N GLY A 565 -16.45 29.62 -19.60
CA GLY A 565 -15.15 29.41 -20.22
C GLY A 565 -15.23 28.33 -21.30
N GLY A 566 -14.10 27.90 -21.83
CA GLY A 566 -14.01 26.87 -22.85
C GLY A 566 -14.33 27.35 -24.28
N SER A 567 -14.07 26.47 -25.23
CA SER A 567 -14.39 26.62 -26.65
C SER A 567 -15.09 25.34 -27.12
N TYR A 568 -16.07 25.45 -28.02
CA TYR A 568 -16.99 24.35 -28.33
C TYR A 568 -17.04 24.09 -29.83
N ASN A 569 -16.95 22.82 -30.24
CA ASN A 569 -16.83 22.43 -31.66
C ASN A 569 -18.14 22.04 -32.35
N VAL A 570 -19.26 22.05 -31.62
CA VAL A 570 -20.61 21.84 -32.15
C VAL A 570 -21.45 23.07 -31.85
N ASP A 571 -22.45 23.35 -32.69
CA ASP A 571 -23.41 24.42 -32.45
C ASP A 571 -24.14 24.13 -31.14
N VAL A 572 -23.76 24.86 -30.09
CA VAL A 572 -24.41 24.87 -28.77
C VAL A 572 -25.70 25.69 -28.84
N GLU A 573 -26.63 25.30 -29.72
CA GLU A 573 -28.03 25.71 -29.62
C GLU A 573 -28.76 24.68 -28.75
N PRO A 574 -29.21 25.04 -27.54
CA PRO A 574 -29.80 24.06 -26.65
C PRO A 574 -31.20 23.66 -27.14
N TYR A 575 -31.55 22.38 -27.02
CA TYR A 575 -32.94 22.01 -26.86
C TYR A 575 -33.39 22.53 -25.49
N VAL A 576 -33.81 23.79 -25.45
CA VAL A 576 -34.36 24.44 -24.25
C VAL A 576 -35.83 24.07 -24.15
N ALA A 577 -36.21 23.20 -23.21
CA ALA A 577 -37.59 23.19 -22.74
C ALA A 577 -37.86 24.59 -22.18
N SER A 578 -38.79 25.31 -22.82
CA SER A 578 -38.93 26.78 -22.85
C SER A 578 -39.35 27.46 -21.53
N LYS A 579 -38.93 26.94 -20.37
CA LYS A 579 -39.26 27.53 -19.07
C LYS A 579 -38.21 27.41 -17.94
N TYR A 580 -37.11 26.67 -18.09
CA TYR A 580 -36.26 26.32 -16.92
C TYR A 580 -34.73 26.40 -17.07
N ALA A 581 -34.16 26.86 -18.20
CA ALA A 581 -32.70 26.99 -18.35
C ALA A 581 -32.27 28.41 -18.77
N GLU A 582 -31.31 29.00 -18.05
CA GLU A 582 -30.69 30.29 -18.38
C GLU A 582 -29.23 30.08 -18.80
N LEU A 583 -28.93 30.32 -20.08
CA LEU A 583 -27.57 30.37 -20.61
C LEU A 583 -26.99 31.77 -20.35
N VAL A 584 -26.24 31.94 -19.25
CA VAL A 584 -25.55 33.21 -18.96
C VAL A 584 -24.16 33.18 -19.58
N ARG A 585 -23.96 33.93 -20.66
CA ARG A 585 -22.61 34.26 -21.19
C ARG A 585 -22.08 35.43 -20.37
N ASP A 586 -21.11 35.19 -19.51
CA ASP A 586 -20.39 36.26 -18.85
C ASP A 586 -18.91 36.17 -19.23
N GLN A 587 -18.49 37.04 -20.14
CA GLN A 587 -17.17 37.68 -20.14
C GLN A 587 -17.14 38.80 -21.18
N LYS A 588 -16.95 39.99 -20.64
CA LYS A 588 -16.63 41.23 -21.32
C LYS A 588 -15.13 41.20 -21.60
N ASP A 589 -14.70 40.80 -22.80
CA ASP A 589 -13.37 41.15 -23.32
C ASP A 589 -13.29 41.25 -24.86
N SER A 590 -12.42 42.18 -25.24
CA SER A 590 -12.24 42.99 -26.45
C SER A 590 -12.07 42.33 -27.84
N ALA A 591 -12.82 41.30 -28.20
CA ALA A 591 -12.86 40.81 -29.59
C ALA A 591 -14.27 40.32 -29.96
N GLY A 592 -15.13 41.29 -30.26
CA GLY A 592 -16.59 41.17 -30.33
C GLY A 592 -17.15 40.06 -31.23
N LYS A 593 -17.97 39.20 -30.62
CA LYS A 593 -19.30 38.88 -31.14
C LYS A 593 -20.32 39.24 -30.06
N PHE A 594 -21.15 40.25 -30.36
CA PHE A 594 -22.16 40.79 -29.47
C PHE A 594 -23.33 39.81 -29.30
N SER A 595 -23.86 39.76 -28.09
CA SER A 595 -25.03 38.96 -27.69
C SER A 595 -26.33 39.52 -28.28
N VAL A 596 -27.22 38.60 -28.65
CA VAL A 596 -28.60 38.87 -29.04
C VAL A 596 -29.43 39.07 -27.77
N LEU A 597 -30.11 40.21 -27.65
CA LEU A 597 -31.13 40.45 -26.61
C LEU A 597 -32.42 39.69 -26.96
N PRO A 598 -33.17 39.16 -25.98
CA PRO A 598 -34.49 38.59 -26.22
C PRO A 598 -35.44 39.64 -26.84
N ALA A 599 -36.21 39.25 -27.85
CA ALA A 599 -37.15 40.15 -28.57
C ALA A 599 -38.18 40.87 -27.68
N LYS A 600 -38.40 40.41 -26.44
CA LYS A 600 -39.31 41.03 -25.46
C LYS A 600 -38.72 42.27 -24.75
N GLU A 601 -37.42 42.49 -24.84
CA GLU A 601 -36.71 43.62 -24.19
C GLU A 601 -36.25 44.69 -25.19
N ALA A 602 -36.42 44.46 -26.50
CA ALA A 602 -36.21 45.49 -27.51
C ALA A 602 -37.35 46.51 -27.45
N ARG A 603 -37.02 47.78 -27.19
CA ARG A 603 -37.98 48.88 -27.39
C ARG A 603 -38.31 49.01 -28.88
N ALA A 604 -39.57 49.30 -29.19
CA ALA A 604 -40.18 49.18 -30.51
C ALA A 604 -39.59 50.06 -31.63
N ASP A 605 -38.59 50.88 -31.34
CA ASP A 605 -38.27 52.09 -32.10
C ASP A 605 -36.81 52.17 -32.60
N ALA A 606 -36.14 51.04 -32.86
CA ALA A 606 -34.80 51.06 -33.49
C ALA A 606 -34.52 49.88 -34.43
N ARG A 607 -34.81 50.06 -35.73
CA ARG A 607 -34.41 49.14 -36.81
C ARG A 607 -33.61 49.90 -37.87
N ALA A 608 -32.49 49.34 -38.32
CA ALA A 608 -31.73 49.84 -39.46
C ALA A 608 -31.24 48.68 -40.33
N LYS A 609 -31.30 48.85 -41.65
CA LYS A 609 -30.72 47.91 -42.63
C LYS A 609 -29.38 48.46 -43.12
N VAL A 610 -28.35 47.62 -43.16
CA VAL A 610 -27.05 47.95 -43.77
C VAL A 610 -26.69 46.81 -44.73
N ASP A 611 -26.67 47.10 -46.03
CA ASP A 611 -26.31 46.13 -47.06
C ASP A 611 -25.01 46.53 -47.76
N ALA A 612 -24.07 45.57 -47.79
CA ALA A 612 -23.70 44.98 -49.08
C ALA A 612 -24.26 43.54 -49.26
N ASP A 613 -24.66 42.83 -48.20
CA ASP A 613 -25.19 41.45 -48.33
C ASP A 613 -26.51 41.16 -47.57
N GLY A 614 -27.22 42.19 -47.08
CA GLY A 614 -28.66 42.09 -46.78
C GLY A 614 -29.09 41.59 -45.40
N GLU A 615 -28.24 41.60 -44.36
CA GLU A 615 -28.67 41.31 -42.99
C GLU A 615 -29.27 42.54 -42.27
N THR A 616 -30.30 42.32 -41.45
CA THR A 616 -30.93 43.36 -40.63
C THR A 616 -30.32 43.37 -39.23
N VAL A 617 -29.73 44.50 -38.83
CA VAL A 617 -29.06 44.66 -37.53
C VAL A 617 -29.94 45.49 -36.60
N TYR A 618 -30.19 44.98 -35.39
CA TYR A 618 -31.00 45.65 -34.37
C TYR A 618 -30.09 46.43 -33.41
N TYR A 619 -30.43 47.70 -33.17
CA TYR A 619 -29.68 48.56 -32.25
C TYR A 619 -30.57 48.92 -31.06
N GLU A 620 -29.96 49.13 -29.91
CA GLU A 620 -30.66 49.53 -28.67
C GLU A 620 -31.33 50.91 -28.75
N SER A 621 -30.96 51.75 -29.74
CA SER A 621 -31.60 53.04 -30.00
C SER A 621 -31.25 53.58 -31.40
N ALA A 622 -32.09 54.48 -31.93
CA ALA A 622 -31.79 55.22 -33.16
C ALA A 622 -30.50 56.06 -33.09
N LYS A 623 -30.06 56.43 -31.87
CA LYS A 623 -28.79 57.13 -31.64
C LYS A 623 -27.60 56.18 -31.82
N ALA A 624 -27.68 54.95 -31.29
CA ALA A 624 -26.66 53.91 -31.44
C ALA A 624 -26.47 53.51 -32.92
N ALA A 625 -27.58 53.39 -33.66
CA ALA A 625 -27.55 53.12 -35.10
C ALA A 625 -26.81 54.23 -35.89
N ARG A 626 -27.09 55.50 -35.59
CA ARG A 626 -26.42 56.65 -36.24
C ARG A 626 -24.94 56.75 -35.91
N THR A 627 -24.55 56.40 -34.69
CA THR A 627 -23.14 56.40 -34.26
C THR A 627 -22.34 55.27 -34.93
N ALA A 628 -22.92 54.07 -35.08
CA ALA A 628 -22.29 52.96 -35.78
C ALA A 628 -22.07 53.26 -37.28
N ALA A 629 -23.05 53.90 -37.93
CA ALA A 629 -22.95 54.26 -39.35
C ALA A 629 -21.93 55.37 -39.65
N ALA A 630 -21.67 56.26 -38.69
CA ALA A 630 -20.63 57.29 -38.82
C ALA A 630 -19.20 56.73 -38.69
N ALA A 631 -19.05 55.50 -38.17
CA ALA A 631 -17.77 54.84 -37.96
C ALA A 631 -17.30 54.00 -39.17
N GLU A 632 -18.16 53.76 -40.18
CA GLU A 632 -17.81 53.03 -41.40
C GLU A 632 -17.91 53.89 -42.67
N PRO A 633 -16.79 54.11 -43.41
CA PRO A 633 -16.82 54.83 -44.67
C PRO A 633 -17.59 54.04 -45.75
N GLY A 634 -18.83 54.46 -46.05
CA GLY A 634 -19.61 53.96 -47.18
C GLY A 634 -20.96 53.29 -46.84
N ALA A 635 -21.32 53.16 -45.57
CA ALA A 635 -22.60 52.58 -45.17
C ALA A 635 -23.80 53.50 -45.51
N LYS A 636 -24.82 52.97 -46.19
CA LYS A 636 -26.14 53.61 -46.35
C LYS A 636 -27.08 53.07 -45.27
N VAL A 637 -27.69 53.97 -44.49
CA VAL A 637 -28.67 53.60 -43.46
C VAL A 637 -30.07 54.04 -43.91
N THR A 638 -31.03 53.12 -43.83
CA THR A 638 -32.47 53.44 -43.96
C THR A 638 -33.14 53.20 -42.61
N VAL A 639 -33.80 54.23 -42.07
CA VAL A 639 -34.62 54.14 -40.85
C VAL A 639 -36.00 53.63 -41.25
N LEU A 640 -36.50 52.59 -40.58
CA LEU A 640 -37.86 52.08 -40.79
C LEU A 640 -38.77 52.75 -39.76
N ASP A 641 -39.64 53.65 -40.22
CA ASP A 641 -40.70 54.23 -39.39
C ASP A 641 -41.92 53.29 -39.42
N ASP A 642 -42.44 52.97 -38.23
CA ASP A 642 -43.69 52.21 -38.04
C ASP A 642 -44.88 53.13 -38.39
N GLU A 643 -45.63 52.77 -39.44
CA GLU A 643 -47.04 53.13 -39.76
C GLU A 643 -47.23 53.27 -41.28
N SER A 644 -47.48 52.16 -42.02
CA SER A 644 -48.32 52.22 -43.24
C SER A 644 -48.85 50.89 -43.82
N ASP A 645 -48.50 49.70 -43.34
CA ASP A 645 -49.06 48.45 -43.93
C ASP A 645 -49.50 47.40 -42.88
N LYS A 646 -50.59 47.71 -42.16
CA LYS A 646 -51.40 46.69 -41.47
C LYS A 646 -52.52 46.21 -42.40
N PRO A 647 -52.60 44.91 -42.75
CA PRO A 647 -53.88 44.28 -43.05
C PRO A 647 -54.65 44.08 -41.74
N SER A 648 -55.88 44.57 -41.72
CA SER A 648 -56.82 44.64 -40.59
C SER A 648 -57.16 43.30 -39.95
N ALA A 649 -57.21 43.28 -38.61
CA ALA A 649 -57.78 42.20 -37.82
C ALA A 649 -59.32 42.23 -37.85
N PRO A 650 -60.03 41.09 -37.76
CA PRO A 650 -61.47 41.08 -37.54
C PRO A 650 -61.79 41.28 -36.05
N ASP A 651 -62.77 42.14 -35.80
CA ASP A 651 -63.41 42.39 -34.53
C ASP A 651 -64.17 41.17 -33.97
N SER A 652 -64.39 41.18 -32.66
CA SER A 652 -65.49 40.48 -31.99
C SER A 652 -65.92 41.32 -30.77
N PRO A 653 -67.09 41.13 -30.15
CA PRO A 653 -68.38 40.55 -30.59
C PRO A 653 -69.59 41.45 -30.22
N ASP A 654 -70.74 41.38 -30.91
CA ASP A 654 -72.08 41.50 -30.29
C ASP A 654 -73.24 41.15 -31.26
N ASP A 655 -74.37 40.76 -30.67
CA ASP A 655 -75.70 40.44 -31.20
C ASP A 655 -75.81 39.24 -32.18
N GLY A 656 -76.79 38.33 -32.12
CA GLY A 656 -78.04 38.25 -31.40
C GLY A 656 -79.16 37.93 -32.38
N SER A 657 -79.50 36.65 -32.59
CA SER A 657 -80.86 36.19 -32.98
C SER A 657 -80.91 34.69 -33.33
N ASP A 658 -81.79 34.00 -32.61
CA ASP A 658 -82.82 33.08 -33.10
C ASP A 658 -82.51 31.76 -33.82
N ALA A 659 -83.32 30.79 -33.37
CA ALA A 659 -83.98 29.70 -34.08
C ALA A 659 -83.30 28.31 -34.09
N ASP A 660 -83.93 27.44 -33.29
CA ASP A 660 -84.48 26.13 -33.67
C ASP A 660 -83.60 25.16 -34.48
N SER A 661 -83.36 23.96 -33.93
CA SER A 661 -84.21 22.80 -34.25
C SER A 661 -83.55 21.47 -33.84
N ASP A 662 -84.45 20.53 -33.53
CA ASP A 662 -84.26 19.15 -33.13
C ASP A 662 -83.45 18.30 -34.13
N GLY A 663 -82.95 17.15 -33.64
CA GLY A 663 -83.18 15.90 -34.35
C GLY A 663 -81.97 15.17 -34.93
N ASP A 664 -81.54 14.16 -34.18
CA ASP A 664 -81.66 12.74 -34.58
C ASP A 664 -80.70 12.07 -35.61
N HIS A 665 -80.39 10.81 -35.24
CA HIS A 665 -80.00 9.65 -36.05
C HIS A 665 -78.63 9.57 -36.79
N GLY A 666 -77.78 8.65 -36.30
CA GLY A 666 -77.71 7.31 -36.89
C GLY A 666 -76.50 6.92 -37.76
N GLY A 667 -75.94 5.73 -37.48
CA GLY A 667 -75.15 4.88 -38.43
C GLY A 667 -73.66 4.74 -38.07
N ASN A 668 -73.19 3.70 -37.38
CA ASN A 668 -72.98 2.29 -37.79
C ASN A 668 -71.88 2.18 -38.89
N THR A 669 -70.83 1.35 -38.86
CA THR A 669 -70.61 -0.07 -38.49
C THR A 669 -69.10 -0.27 -38.26
N GLY A 670 -68.61 -1.02 -37.26
CA GLY A 670 -68.42 -2.49 -37.33
C GLY A 670 -67.01 -2.82 -37.88
N THR A 671 -66.18 -3.73 -37.37
CA THR A 671 -66.34 -4.85 -36.43
C THR A 671 -64.96 -5.37 -36.02
N ALA A 672 -64.92 -5.96 -34.81
CA ALA A 672 -64.05 -6.98 -34.22
C ALA A 672 -63.16 -7.82 -35.18
N THR A 673 -61.98 -8.30 -34.77
CA THR A 673 -61.82 -9.43 -33.83
C THR A 673 -60.46 -9.52 -33.11
N THR A 674 -60.50 -9.76 -31.80
CA THR A 674 -59.51 -10.46 -30.93
C THR A 674 -59.85 -11.98 -30.90
N PRO A 675 -59.32 -12.88 -30.01
CA PRO A 675 -58.21 -12.85 -29.02
C PRO A 675 -57.36 -14.17 -28.96
N GLY A 676 -56.40 -14.24 -28.02
CA GLY A 676 -55.93 -15.49 -27.37
C GLY A 676 -54.39 -15.57 -27.26
N SER A 677 -53.73 -15.44 -26.11
CA SER A 677 -53.73 -16.23 -24.84
C SER A 677 -52.76 -17.43 -24.82
N ALA A 678 -51.71 -17.26 -24.00
CA ALA A 678 -51.08 -18.19 -23.05
C ALA A 678 -50.14 -19.34 -23.49
N ASP A 679 -49.10 -19.46 -22.65
CA ASP A 679 -48.28 -20.61 -22.22
C ASP A 679 -47.20 -21.25 -23.10
N GLY A 680 -46.02 -21.44 -22.47
CA GLY A 680 -45.31 -22.73 -22.56
C GLY A 680 -43.79 -22.73 -22.77
N THR A 681 -43.06 -23.06 -21.70
CA THR A 681 -41.93 -24.01 -21.62
C THR A 681 -40.53 -23.69 -22.20
N ALA A 682 -39.52 -23.92 -21.33
CA ALA A 682 -38.10 -24.11 -21.62
C ALA A 682 -37.82 -25.46 -22.36
N PRO A 683 -36.59 -25.72 -22.87
CA PRO A 683 -35.57 -26.35 -22.00
C PRO A 683 -34.09 -25.96 -22.28
N ALA A 684 -33.24 -26.43 -21.37
CA ALA A 684 -31.79 -26.24 -21.25
C ALA A 684 -30.91 -26.90 -22.32
N THR A 685 -29.66 -26.40 -22.43
CA THR A 685 -28.47 -27.19 -22.84
C THR A 685 -27.18 -26.62 -22.21
N THR A 686 -26.54 -27.42 -21.35
CA THR A 686 -25.11 -27.35 -20.97
C THR A 686 -24.21 -27.84 -22.12
N PRO A 687 -22.93 -27.42 -22.19
CA PRO A 687 -21.79 -28.23 -21.68
C PRO A 687 -20.67 -27.32 -21.10
N ALA A 688 -19.58 -27.72 -20.44
CA ALA A 688 -18.99 -28.98 -19.99
C ALA A 688 -17.96 -28.63 -18.89
N ALA A 689 -17.63 -29.63 -18.09
CA ALA A 689 -16.65 -29.63 -17.01
C ALA A 689 -15.23 -29.24 -17.43
N HIS A 690 -14.49 -28.61 -16.49
CA HIS A 690 -13.04 -28.74 -16.44
C HIS A 690 -12.57 -28.97 -15.00
N GLU A 691 -11.62 -29.89 -14.91
CA GLU A 691 -11.06 -30.56 -13.73
C GLU A 691 -10.17 -29.69 -12.83
N GLY A 692 -10.02 -30.14 -11.59
CA GLY A 692 -8.70 -30.15 -10.93
C GLY A 692 -8.49 -29.13 -9.83
N ASP A 693 -9.25 -29.25 -8.74
CA ASP A 693 -8.95 -28.61 -7.46
C ASP A 693 -7.68 -29.23 -6.87
N ASN A 694 -6.58 -28.48 -6.92
CA ASN A 694 -5.33 -28.75 -6.22
C ASN A 694 -5.06 -27.58 -5.27
N THR A 695 -5.80 -27.51 -4.17
CA THR A 695 -5.34 -26.84 -2.95
C THR A 695 -4.18 -27.64 -2.33
N PRO A 696 -2.95 -27.11 -2.22
CA PRO A 696 -2.00 -27.61 -1.26
C PRO A 696 -2.43 -27.06 0.11
N GLY A 697 -2.90 -27.93 0.99
CA GLY A 697 -3.03 -27.61 2.40
C GLY A 697 -1.67 -27.20 2.96
N PHE A 698 -1.61 -26.01 3.56
CA PHE A 698 -0.39 -25.53 4.19
C PHE A 698 -0.42 -25.81 5.69
N LEU A 699 0.67 -26.40 6.18
CA LEU A 699 0.93 -26.70 7.57
C LEU A 699 1.11 -25.41 8.36
N ASP A 700 0.16 -25.11 9.24
CA ASP A 700 0.41 -24.29 10.40
C ASP A 700 1.20 -25.15 11.41
N LEU A 701 2.52 -24.98 11.42
CA LEU A 701 3.33 -25.43 12.55
C LEU A 701 3.49 -24.23 13.47
N HIS A 702 2.59 -24.10 14.45
CA HIS A 702 2.94 -24.02 15.86
C HIS A 702 1.69 -24.24 16.73
N GLY A 703 1.60 -25.44 17.29
CA GLY A 703 0.70 -25.73 18.40
C GLY A 703 1.32 -25.27 19.70
N ASP A 704 0.94 -24.10 20.18
CA ASP A 704 1.20 -23.68 21.56
C ASP A 704 -0.10 -23.79 22.37
N GLY A 705 -0.15 -24.84 23.18
CA GLY A 705 -1.28 -25.17 24.03
C GLY A 705 -1.58 -24.06 25.03
N ALA A 706 -2.80 -23.53 24.96
CA ALA A 706 -3.38 -22.69 25.99
C ALA A 706 -3.51 -23.48 27.31
N ALA A 707 -2.66 -23.15 28.27
CA ALA A 707 -2.91 -23.47 29.67
C ALA A 707 -3.74 -22.33 30.28
N THR A 708 -5.01 -22.63 30.51
CA THR A 708 -5.91 -21.84 31.34
C THR A 708 -5.43 -21.90 32.78
N ASP A 709 -5.21 -20.74 33.41
CA ASP A 709 -5.49 -20.63 34.83
C ASP A 709 -6.07 -19.26 35.16
N THR A 710 -7.21 -19.30 35.82
CA THR A 710 -8.03 -18.17 36.22
C THR A 710 -8.04 -18.15 37.74
N GLY A 711 -7.80 -17.00 38.36
CA GLY A 711 -8.05 -16.88 39.79
C GLY A 711 -7.62 -15.56 40.40
N SER A 712 -8.54 -14.57 40.39
CA SER A 712 -8.97 -13.84 41.60
C SER A 712 -9.64 -12.51 41.23
N ALA A 713 -10.96 -12.50 41.15
CA ALA A 713 -11.77 -11.32 41.47
C ALA A 713 -13.05 -11.72 42.20
N THR A 714 -13.09 -11.32 43.47
CA THR A 714 -14.23 -10.89 44.29
C THR A 714 -15.67 -11.13 43.79
N GLY A 715 -16.46 -11.80 44.62
CA GLY A 715 -17.65 -11.16 45.20
C GLY A 715 -19.02 -11.43 44.58
N THR A 716 -19.83 -12.16 45.34
CA THR A 716 -21.29 -11.98 45.58
C THR A 716 -22.35 -12.63 44.66
N THR A 717 -22.96 -13.68 45.24
CA THR A 717 -24.40 -13.97 45.42
C THR A 717 -25.34 -14.20 44.24
N SER A 718 -25.81 -15.45 44.12
CA SER A 718 -27.20 -15.95 44.39
C SER A 718 -27.41 -17.25 43.59
N GLY A 719 -27.69 -18.39 44.24
CA GLY A 719 -29.01 -19.04 44.31
C GLY A 719 -29.53 -19.52 42.95
N ALA A 720 -30.01 -20.74 42.70
CA ALA A 720 -30.29 -21.93 43.49
C ALA A 720 -30.64 -23.06 42.49
N THR A 721 -30.46 -24.33 42.90
CA THR A 721 -31.24 -25.55 42.52
C THR A 721 -31.40 -25.91 41.02
N THR A 722 -31.13 -27.12 40.51
CA THR A 722 -31.64 -28.46 40.87
C THR A 722 -30.81 -29.58 40.21
N ALA A 723 -30.80 -30.74 40.87
CA ALA A 723 -30.15 -31.99 40.47
C ALA A 723 -30.95 -32.84 39.46
N ALA A 724 -30.25 -33.69 38.68
CA ALA A 724 -30.63 -35.06 38.29
C ALA A 724 -29.55 -35.63 37.34
N THR A 725 -28.60 -36.45 37.81
CA THR A 725 -28.56 -37.93 37.70
C THR A 725 -28.71 -38.52 36.31
N THR A 726 -27.62 -39.10 35.76
CA THR A 726 -27.54 -40.49 35.28
C THR A 726 -26.09 -40.88 34.94
N ALA A 727 -25.53 -41.83 35.69
CA ALA A 727 -24.49 -42.77 35.23
C ALA A 727 -25.20 -43.99 34.58
N PRO A 728 -24.54 -45.07 34.05
CA PRO A 728 -23.11 -45.42 34.08
C PRO A 728 -22.54 -46.08 32.79
N ARG A 729 -21.21 -46.14 32.63
CA ARG A 729 -20.49 -47.44 32.47
C ARG A 729 -18.96 -47.29 32.50
N LYS A 730 -18.36 -48.14 33.32
CA LYS A 730 -16.93 -48.39 33.49
C LYS A 730 -16.43 -49.36 32.41
N THR A 731 -15.18 -49.17 31.99
CA THR A 731 -14.21 -50.27 31.81
C THR A 731 -12.81 -49.82 32.24
N THR A 732 -12.29 -50.58 33.21
CA THR A 732 -10.98 -50.53 33.87
C THR A 732 -9.87 -51.04 32.91
N ILE A 733 -8.57 -50.69 33.05
CA ILE A 733 -7.54 -51.45 33.78
C ILE A 733 -6.23 -50.61 33.93
N LYS A 734 -5.55 -50.90 35.06
CA LYS A 734 -4.42 -50.31 35.80
C LYS A 734 -3.06 -50.03 35.11
N PRO A 735 -2.20 -49.19 35.76
CA PRO A 735 -0.75 -49.11 35.58
C PRO A 735 0.06 -49.92 36.62
N ALA A 736 1.29 -50.30 36.27
CA ALA A 736 2.37 -50.77 37.17
C ALA A 736 3.72 -50.64 36.42
N GLY A 737 4.87 -50.26 36.99
CA GLY A 737 5.20 -49.93 38.37
C GLY A 737 6.64 -49.41 38.53
N THR A 738 6.86 -48.78 39.70
CA THR A 738 8.04 -48.83 40.61
C THR A 738 9.50 -48.67 40.14
N VAL A 739 10.14 -47.68 40.79
CA VAL A 739 11.57 -47.32 40.95
C VAL A 739 12.39 -48.41 41.71
N PRO A 740 13.76 -48.34 41.77
CA PRO A 740 14.42 -47.60 42.86
C PRO A 740 15.73 -46.84 42.51
N GLN A 741 16.07 -45.90 43.40
CA GLN A 741 17.20 -44.95 43.44
C GLN A 741 18.57 -45.60 43.73
N THR A 742 19.66 -44.90 43.37
CA THR A 742 20.91 -44.58 44.13
C THR A 742 21.80 -43.73 43.19
N GLY A 743 22.58 -42.69 43.53
CA GLY A 743 22.94 -41.95 44.73
C GLY A 743 23.85 -40.77 44.29
N ASP A 744 23.90 -39.69 45.09
CA ASP A 744 24.74 -38.48 44.95
C ASP A 744 26.05 -38.63 45.79
N PRO A 745 27.06 -37.71 45.86
CA PRO A 745 27.44 -36.54 45.03
C PRO A 745 29.00 -36.32 44.87
N LEU A 746 29.41 -35.24 44.16
CA LEU A 746 30.64 -34.38 44.32
C LEU A 746 32.08 -34.91 44.05
N TRP A 747 32.89 -34.02 43.42
CA TRP A 747 34.33 -34.06 43.00
C TRP A 747 34.56 -34.66 41.60
N GLU A 748 35.02 -33.96 40.55
CA GLU A 748 36.20 -33.08 40.47
C GLU A 748 36.04 -31.92 39.47
N ALA A 749 36.68 -30.80 39.80
CA ALA A 749 36.98 -29.68 38.93
C ALA A 749 38.47 -29.68 38.54
N LEU A 750 38.75 -29.09 37.36
CA LEU A 750 40.01 -28.49 36.90
C LEU A 750 41.06 -29.36 36.19
N LEU A 751 41.56 -28.78 35.08
CA LEU A 751 42.74 -29.10 34.23
C LEU A 751 42.47 -30.08 33.06
N SER A 752 42.68 -29.79 31.77
CA SER A 752 43.40 -28.70 31.08
C SER A 752 43.08 -28.67 29.56
N ILE A 753 42.91 -27.47 29.00
CA ILE A 753 43.65 -26.90 27.85
C ILE A 753 43.95 -27.80 26.63
N GLY A 754 43.21 -27.53 25.53
CA GLY A 754 43.74 -27.13 24.21
C GLY A 754 44.55 -28.12 23.36
N LEU A 755 44.03 -28.46 22.18
CA LEU A 755 44.76 -28.23 20.93
C LEU A 755 43.85 -28.14 19.69
N LEU A 756 44.05 -27.04 18.98
CA LEU A 756 43.62 -26.67 17.64
C LEU A 756 44.19 -27.64 16.59
N ALA A 757 43.39 -28.06 15.60
CA ALA A 757 43.89 -28.64 14.35
C ALA A 757 43.18 -28.00 13.15
N ILE A 758 43.93 -27.16 12.45
CA ILE A 758 43.64 -26.58 11.13
C ILE A 758 43.81 -27.69 10.09
N VAL A 759 42.82 -27.90 9.20
CA VAL A 759 43.06 -28.50 7.88
C VAL A 759 42.32 -27.68 6.82
N SER A 760 43.13 -27.02 5.99
CA SER A 760 42.78 -26.34 4.76
C SER A 760 42.49 -27.33 3.61
N GLY A 761 41.48 -27.04 2.81
CA GLY A 761 41.60 -26.97 1.34
C GLY A 761 41.55 -28.25 0.48
N ALA A 762 40.50 -28.29 -0.35
CA ALA A 762 40.48 -28.67 -1.77
C ALA A 762 40.43 -30.17 -2.21
N ALA A 763 39.26 -30.48 -2.80
CA ALA A 763 39.01 -31.16 -4.08
C ALA A 763 39.58 -32.58 -4.32
N VAL A 764 38.69 -33.58 -4.42
CA VAL A 764 38.86 -34.73 -5.32
C VAL A 764 37.55 -35.06 -6.02
N ALA A 765 37.60 -34.99 -7.35
CA ALA A 765 36.57 -35.35 -8.30
C ALA A 765 36.25 -36.85 -8.32
N LEU A 766 34.96 -37.17 -8.45
CA LEU A 766 34.48 -38.54 -8.68
C LEU A 766 34.56 -38.86 -10.17
N ALA A 767 35.56 -39.66 -10.56
CA ALA A 767 35.74 -40.16 -11.92
C ALA A 767 34.69 -41.23 -12.27
N ARG A 768 33.82 -40.95 -13.25
CA ARG A 768 33.08 -41.98 -14.00
C ARG A 768 33.89 -42.36 -15.25
N THR A 769 34.47 -43.55 -15.22
CA THR A 769 35.13 -44.19 -16.37
C THR A 769 34.12 -44.58 -17.45
N ARG A 770 34.24 -43.99 -18.65
CA ARG A 770 33.66 -44.50 -19.91
C ARG A 770 34.75 -45.22 -20.70
N SER A 771 34.61 -46.53 -20.86
CA SER A 771 35.39 -47.33 -21.80
C SER A 771 34.70 -47.30 -23.18
N LYS A 772 35.43 -46.90 -24.22
CA LYS A 772 35.07 -47.12 -25.63
C LYS A 772 35.87 -48.32 -26.16
N ARG A 773 35.20 -49.29 -26.78
CA ARG A 773 35.74 -50.09 -27.90
C ARG A 773 34.63 -50.54 -28.84
N THR A 774 34.64 -49.93 -30.03
CA THR A 774 34.44 -50.52 -31.36
C THR A 774 33.78 -51.90 -31.46
N LYS A 775 32.57 -51.97 -32.02
CA LYS A 775 32.30 -52.26 -33.43
C LYS A 775 30.87 -51.88 -33.76
#